data_AF-A0A4R8FEP4-F1
#
_entry.id   AF-A0A4R8FEP4-F1
#
_cell.length_a   1.000
_cell.length_b   1.000
_cell.length_c   1.000
_cell.angle_alpha   90.00
_cell.angle_beta   90.00
_cell.angle_gamma   90.00
#
_symmetry.space_group_name_H-M   'P 1'
#
loop_
_entity.id
_entity.type
_entity.pdbx_description
1 polymer ?
#
loop_
_entity_poly.entity_id
_entity_poly.type
_entity_poly.pdbx_seq_one_letter_code
_entity_poly.pdbx_strand_id
1 'polypeptide(L)'
;MSLFKVSPKGSLRYTLLTAPLDLNIPGTSLPSAPGPQQSTPPLEMSLQPTCADLSPMMTASLEKAPPLWEKRIFTSEDRASDASEELVQTDTAAAEVTSVASGSLPLTRIRKMLTPTELTSGTGDGTDDTGGSPAVGAPQDLGMIRVAGHLPSIMASLAARAAAAQTGGDETGQPPAEPESPAEEPDITEELSEVVHQIDPTLIAEDGSPLDVAGGRVTTLELADAGNITTLEIVNQPDFGRVTVNPDNTLSVVLTGTSDSGSLSFAYQVTLADGSVETRSADLTVAPLTQEQGWGLGLHYLLEEDANGNMVVEYGDNHRCVYISGSADALTKTDIAALEGLSESAITTAWLVAHPEYGGSEEMALSADVGMPIWYQITRLDQDPGSHWLLFEKGYTYSDLGRVIERGSTGEDELHPLLITSYGEGDKPIIDSKIWIFQETASNIVVTDVEVAEGLTALTGSNLLFDDVRFSSYGDFQHIDGLTIRNSEFVDAITPAPVDPSGEWSPHADRTTALYGADLENVLIEGSLFDHAGWADGYDGTADEGQPPSMFSHNLYFQENTWDVTFRDSITMRAASIGAQFRGGVHAEGNLYLDNNVGTNFLGGNYADAGPIGNYTYFADNVITSGAHKEAFMIGAYAMGVDNGAIDTTLLDNIIAHLADPNNAEEFAEKLWNNSSLINRHEAFYDDTIIYNWIGSRYDSYDKLWSNGGANGLTAEELNKITIQNFIADLLIDPDATIADLADYLRAQVSQDGLAVVKAAQDIITFFQQGFGIAPDGDGSDAVVAFVPNALADGVRWDNAINWTGEAVPTDGDKVLLGGNWVTYGSAGTNAISLLDLGPGGTLDIHSGKLTVSSGVILDGTGEINVTYSGQFWLDTYSDGDTLSLTVEGGRFANTGLVSGGLDMSVSGGQALLGIKNAVFDLSAGSELSIEGTGAKIGFDGLAGDLGLLRMEEDAVLSFVFDTTGVSAIGEFRSGYYGSQASDVASGANLGGGTLALDLSALTAGTGHYTLIELDELTGRFDELSVTGLGNRNATITVDYLNDVVTLDLYSGTGKVEQTVIGNDVQDVDGNTALWDALTGQFGIYLDDVA
;
A
#
# COMPACT_ATOMS: atom_id res chain seq x y z
N MET A 1 3.48 -9.94 -40.87
CA MET A 1 4.56 -10.63 -41.61
C MET A 1 5.64 -9.60 -41.94
N SER A 2 6.90 -9.87 -41.57
CA SER A 2 8.13 -9.02 -41.53
C SER A 2 8.50 -8.62 -40.09
N LEU A 3 9.18 -9.47 -39.32
CA LEU A 3 10.66 -9.59 -39.15
C LEU A 3 11.30 -8.42 -38.36
N PHE A 4 11.30 -8.53 -37.02
CA PHE A 4 12.26 -7.85 -36.16
C PHE A 4 13.37 -8.84 -35.76
N LYS A 5 14.61 -8.32 -35.72
CA LYS A 5 15.84 -9.05 -35.46
C LYS A 5 16.44 -8.44 -34.19
N VAL A 6 16.53 -9.24 -33.14
CA VAL A 6 17.07 -8.88 -31.82
C VAL A 6 18.60 -8.76 -31.89
N SER A 7 19.16 -7.78 -31.18
CA SER A 7 20.57 -7.73 -30.77
C SER A 7 20.62 -7.30 -29.29
N PRO A 8 21.49 -7.89 -28.45
CA PRO A 8 21.46 -7.72 -27.00
C PRO A 8 22.43 -6.63 -26.50
N LYS A 9 22.14 -6.16 -25.27
CA LYS A 9 22.95 -5.31 -24.36
C LYS A 9 22.93 -3.79 -24.58
N GLY A 10 22.59 -3.09 -23.51
CA GLY A 10 22.97 -1.69 -23.26
C GLY A 10 21.80 -0.80 -22.89
N SER A 11 21.87 -0.25 -21.67
CA SER A 11 20.95 0.74 -21.08
C SER A 11 20.44 1.81 -22.06
N LEU A 12 19.15 2.11 -21.98
CA LEU A 12 18.55 3.28 -22.62
C LEU A 12 18.18 4.30 -21.55
N ARG A 13 19.13 5.20 -21.27
CA ARG A 13 18.84 6.53 -20.73
C ARG A 13 18.12 7.33 -21.80
N TYR A 14 16.94 7.88 -21.49
CA TYR A 14 16.27 8.85 -22.35
C TYR A 14 17.12 10.14 -22.42
N THR A 15 17.69 10.44 -23.59
CA THR A 15 18.31 11.74 -23.88
C THR A 15 17.48 12.44 -24.94
N LEU A 16 16.78 13.51 -24.55
CA LEU A 16 16.05 14.39 -25.47
C LEU A 16 17.06 15.20 -26.31
N LEU A 17 17.29 14.79 -27.56
CA LEU A 17 18.07 15.54 -28.53
C LEU A 17 17.14 16.35 -29.44
N THR A 18 16.85 17.59 -29.05
CA THR A 18 16.25 18.58 -29.94
C THR A 18 17.31 19.14 -30.89
N ALA A 19 17.20 18.83 -32.19
CA ALA A 19 17.91 19.54 -33.25
C ALA A 19 16.93 20.41 -34.05
N PRO A 20 17.28 21.67 -34.37
CA PRO A 20 16.34 22.63 -34.96
C PRO A 20 16.20 22.42 -36.47
N LEU A 21 14.95 22.47 -36.95
CA LEU A 21 14.63 22.49 -38.37
C LEU A 21 14.37 23.94 -38.80
N ASP A 22 15.36 24.51 -39.49
CA ASP A 22 15.28 25.81 -40.17
C ASP A 22 14.22 25.76 -41.29
N LEU A 23 13.13 26.53 -41.17
CA LEU A 23 12.26 26.86 -42.29
C LEU A 23 11.93 28.37 -42.33
N ASN A 24 12.51 28.99 -43.36
CA ASN A 24 12.34 30.36 -43.82
C ASN A 24 10.88 30.79 -44.01
N ILE A 25 10.56 31.99 -43.51
CA ILE A 25 9.33 32.76 -43.75
C ILE A 25 9.41 33.49 -45.12
N PRO A 26 8.29 33.86 -45.76
CA PRO A 26 8.14 35.29 -46.07
C PRO A 26 6.71 35.87 -45.99
N GLY A 27 6.58 36.99 -45.25
CA GLY A 27 5.82 38.17 -45.69
C GLY A 27 4.62 38.60 -44.84
N THR A 28 4.72 39.69 -44.06
CA THR A 28 4.38 41.07 -44.48
C THR A 28 4.39 42.09 -43.30
N SER A 29 5.21 43.15 -43.49
CA SER A 29 5.09 44.57 -43.06
C SER A 29 4.55 45.03 -41.67
N LEU A 30 5.51 45.47 -40.82
CA LEU A 30 5.66 46.72 -40.00
C LEU A 30 4.48 47.74 -39.88
N PRO A 31 4.33 48.53 -38.77
CA PRO A 31 5.43 49.30 -38.14
C PRO A 31 5.48 49.54 -36.59
N SER A 32 6.70 49.87 -36.15
CA SER A 32 7.23 50.60 -34.95
C SER A 32 6.34 51.73 -34.36
N ALA A 33 6.32 52.19 -33.10
CA ALA A 33 7.08 52.12 -31.81
C ALA A 33 6.19 52.80 -30.71
N PRO A 34 6.60 53.23 -29.48
CA PRO A 34 7.75 52.98 -28.59
C PRO A 34 7.34 52.56 -27.14
N GLY A 35 8.31 52.21 -26.26
CA GLY A 35 8.11 51.98 -24.80
C GLY A 35 7.70 53.26 -24.01
N PRO A 36 7.55 53.23 -22.66
CA PRO A 36 8.44 52.55 -21.70
C PRO A 36 7.75 51.79 -20.53
N GLN A 37 8.61 51.09 -19.78
CA GLN A 37 8.43 50.43 -18.49
C GLN A 37 7.52 51.17 -17.48
N GLN A 38 6.60 50.42 -16.87
CA GLN A 38 6.24 50.61 -15.46
C GLN A 38 6.34 49.25 -14.76
N SER A 39 7.23 49.19 -13.78
CA SER A 39 7.34 48.15 -12.77
C SER A 39 6.05 48.11 -11.95
N THR A 40 5.32 47.01 -12.03
CA THR A 40 4.32 46.63 -11.03
C THR A 40 5.05 46.00 -9.83
N PRO A 41 4.73 46.40 -8.59
CA PRO A 41 5.27 45.73 -7.40
C PRO A 41 4.69 44.30 -7.30
N PRO A 42 5.37 43.37 -6.59
CA PRO A 42 4.81 42.06 -6.31
C PRO A 42 3.51 42.25 -5.52
N LEU A 43 2.46 41.57 -5.96
CA LEU A 43 1.24 41.39 -5.18
C LEU A 43 1.62 40.52 -3.98
N GLU A 44 1.55 41.08 -2.78
CA GLU A 44 1.43 40.29 -1.56
C GLU A 44 0.27 39.30 -1.74
N MET A 45 0.59 38.00 -1.72
CA MET A 45 -0.42 36.94 -1.64
C MET A 45 -1.10 37.07 -0.28
N SER A 46 -2.28 37.68 -0.30
CA SER A 46 -3.24 37.61 0.80
C SER A 46 -3.58 36.14 1.05
N LEU A 47 -3.42 35.68 2.30
CA LEU A 47 -3.87 34.40 2.82
C LEU A 47 -5.24 34.05 2.22
N GLN A 48 -5.30 32.95 1.46
CA GLN A 48 -6.56 32.39 1.00
C GLN A 48 -7.26 31.72 2.21
N PRO A 49 -8.60 31.83 2.35
CA PRO A 49 -9.32 31.09 3.36
C PRO A 49 -9.06 29.59 3.18
N THR A 50 -8.50 28.97 4.21
CA THR A 50 -8.25 27.54 4.32
C THR A 50 -9.55 26.81 4.68
N CYS A 51 -9.60 25.52 4.38
CA CYS A 51 -10.77 24.67 4.63
C CYS A 51 -11.14 24.72 6.12
N ALA A 52 -12.44 24.58 6.43
CA ALA A 52 -12.83 24.26 7.79
C ALA A 52 -12.22 22.88 8.12
N ASP A 53 -11.41 22.83 9.18
CA ASP A 53 -10.59 21.68 9.57
C ASP A 53 -11.42 20.39 9.62
N LEU A 54 -11.10 19.42 8.76
CA LEU A 54 -11.73 18.09 8.72
C LEU A 54 -10.97 17.06 9.58
N SER A 55 -9.91 17.46 10.28
CA SER A 55 -9.20 16.58 11.22
C SER A 55 -10.12 16.14 12.38
N PRO A 56 -9.98 14.90 12.88
CA PRO A 56 -10.80 14.42 13.99
C PRO A 56 -10.52 15.27 15.23
N MET A 57 -11.58 15.86 15.78
CA MET A 57 -11.58 16.53 17.08
C MET A 57 -11.00 15.62 18.18
N MET A 58 -9.70 15.65 18.41
CA MET A 58 -9.08 15.15 19.63
C MET A 58 -8.75 16.31 20.57
N THR A 59 -9.18 16.12 21.81
CA THR A 59 -8.93 16.93 23.02
C THR A 59 -9.83 18.15 23.31
N ALA A 60 -11.15 17.93 23.44
CA ALA A 60 -11.94 18.46 24.58
C ALA A 60 -13.42 18.05 24.53
N SER A 61 -13.83 17.06 25.33
CA SER A 61 -15.09 17.08 26.12
C SER A 61 -15.31 15.74 26.84
N LEU A 62 -14.61 15.53 27.95
CA LEU A 62 -14.99 14.55 28.97
C LEU A 62 -15.62 15.29 30.15
N GLU A 63 -16.95 15.48 30.15
CA GLU A 63 -17.74 15.53 31.40
C GLU A 63 -19.19 15.00 31.20
N LYS A 64 -19.38 13.74 31.64
CA LYS A 64 -20.56 13.16 32.33
C LYS A 64 -21.97 13.36 31.74
N ALA A 65 -22.49 12.28 31.14
CA ALA A 65 -23.88 11.84 31.35
C ALA A 65 -23.98 10.29 31.35
N PRO A 66 -24.78 9.68 32.24
CA PRO A 66 -24.80 8.22 32.45
C PRO A 66 -25.69 7.46 31.44
N PRO A 67 -25.45 6.16 31.20
CA PRO A 67 -26.19 5.37 30.23
C PRO A 67 -27.53 4.90 30.78
N LEU A 68 -28.60 5.09 30.01
CA LEU A 68 -29.91 4.47 30.23
C LEU A 68 -30.13 3.36 29.21
N TRP A 69 -29.77 2.14 29.59
CA TRP A 69 -30.24 0.91 28.96
C TRP A 69 -31.41 0.38 29.79
N GLU A 70 -32.64 0.45 29.27
CA GLU A 70 -33.71 -0.47 29.71
C GLU A 70 -34.67 -0.80 28.54
N LYS A 71 -34.54 -2.06 28.09
CA LYS A 71 -35.62 -2.98 27.69
C LYS A 71 -36.84 -2.39 26.97
N ARG A 72 -36.98 -2.71 25.68
CA ARG A 72 -38.30 -3.04 25.13
C ARG A 72 -38.27 -4.34 24.33
N ILE A 73 -38.80 -5.36 24.98
CA ILE A 73 -39.36 -6.57 24.41
C ILE A 73 -40.49 -6.16 23.45
N PHE A 74 -40.43 -6.60 22.19
CA PHE A 74 -41.62 -6.73 21.36
C PHE A 74 -41.79 -8.21 21.00
N THR A 75 -42.84 -8.79 21.56
CA THR A 75 -43.36 -10.11 21.22
C THR A 75 -44.15 -10.04 19.92
N SER A 76 -43.92 -11.01 19.05
CA SER A 76 -44.79 -11.42 17.96
C SER A 76 -46.16 -11.89 18.48
N GLU A 77 -47.24 -11.43 17.84
CA GLU A 77 -48.43 -12.22 17.44
C GLU A 77 -49.59 -11.31 16.97
N ASP A 78 -50.25 -11.78 15.90
CA ASP A 78 -51.59 -11.47 15.42
C ASP A 78 -51.91 -10.12 14.74
N ARG A 79 -51.99 -10.15 13.40
CA ARG A 79 -53.30 -10.15 12.71
C ARG A 79 -53.18 -10.37 11.19
N ALA A 80 -53.69 -11.52 10.74
CA ALA A 80 -54.21 -11.72 9.40
C ALA A 80 -55.60 -11.07 9.25
N SER A 81 -55.91 -10.49 8.09
CA SER A 81 -57.15 -10.75 7.30
C SER A 81 -57.35 -9.74 6.15
N ASP A 82 -57.66 -10.32 4.99
CA ASP A 82 -58.56 -9.86 3.92
C ASP A 82 -58.35 -8.49 3.24
N ALA A 83 -58.05 -8.53 1.93
CA ALA A 83 -59.07 -8.26 0.89
C ALA A 83 -58.55 -8.57 -0.52
N SER A 84 -59.29 -9.44 -1.22
CA SER A 84 -59.24 -9.71 -2.66
C SER A 84 -60.24 -8.84 -3.44
N GLU A 85 -60.11 -8.88 -4.77
CA GLU A 85 -61.00 -8.38 -5.84
C GLU A 85 -60.89 -6.88 -6.16
N GLU A 86 -61.01 -6.38 -7.40
CA GLU A 86 -61.04 -6.84 -8.80
C GLU A 86 -61.43 -5.55 -9.55
N LEU A 87 -60.77 -5.14 -10.64
CA LEU A 87 -61.39 -4.41 -11.79
C LEU A 87 -60.38 -4.05 -12.87
N VAL A 88 -60.34 -4.93 -13.88
CA VAL A 88 -60.44 -4.66 -15.33
C VAL A 88 -60.39 -3.18 -15.77
N GLN A 89 -59.39 -2.84 -16.60
CA GLN A 89 -59.70 -2.17 -17.87
C GLN A 89 -58.68 -2.49 -18.97
N THR A 90 -59.24 -3.08 -20.02
CA THR A 90 -58.70 -3.39 -21.34
C THR A 90 -58.22 -2.16 -22.10
N ASP A 91 -57.17 -2.31 -22.91
CA ASP A 91 -57.24 -1.80 -24.28
C ASP A 91 -56.49 -2.71 -25.26
N THR A 92 -57.22 -3.14 -26.29
CA THR A 92 -56.75 -3.86 -27.47
C THR A 92 -57.17 -3.03 -28.67
N ALA A 93 -56.24 -2.71 -29.57
CA ALA A 93 -56.58 -2.35 -30.94
C ALA A 93 -55.46 -2.74 -31.90
N ALA A 94 -55.82 -3.65 -32.80
CA ALA A 94 -55.05 -4.17 -33.91
C ALA A 94 -55.19 -3.33 -35.18
N ALA A 95 -54.23 -3.47 -36.11
CA ALA A 95 -54.40 -3.40 -37.58
C ALA A 95 -53.12 -3.97 -38.24
N GLU A 96 -53.09 -5.23 -38.70
CA GLU A 96 -53.36 -5.71 -40.08
C GLU A 96 -52.70 -4.89 -41.22
N VAL A 97 -51.70 -5.38 -41.99
CA VAL A 97 -51.67 -6.38 -43.11
C VAL A 97 -51.18 -5.69 -44.40
N THR A 98 -50.04 -6.13 -44.98
CA THR A 98 -49.93 -6.68 -46.37
C THR A 98 -48.47 -7.02 -46.77
N SER A 99 -48.39 -8.03 -47.63
CA SER A 99 -47.25 -8.82 -48.14
C SER A 99 -46.38 -8.15 -49.21
N VAL A 100 -45.21 -8.73 -49.54
CA VAL A 100 -44.85 -9.37 -50.84
C VAL A 100 -43.56 -10.21 -50.69
N ALA A 101 -43.53 -11.37 -51.35
CA ALA A 101 -42.51 -12.42 -51.36
C ALA A 101 -41.47 -12.32 -52.49
N SER A 102 -40.29 -12.96 -52.32
CA SER A 102 -39.57 -13.82 -53.30
C SER A 102 -38.11 -14.04 -52.83
N GLY A 103 -37.47 -15.21 -52.84
CA GLY A 103 -37.86 -16.57 -53.23
C GLY A 103 -36.67 -17.55 -53.13
N SER A 104 -37.00 -18.85 -52.97
CA SER A 104 -36.40 -20.08 -53.56
C SER A 104 -34.87 -20.16 -53.82
N LEU A 105 -34.10 -21.24 -53.54
CA LEU A 105 -34.35 -22.69 -53.41
C LEU A 105 -32.99 -23.43 -53.09
N PRO A 106 -32.89 -24.78 -52.96
CA PRO A 106 -32.18 -25.48 -51.87
C PRO A 106 -31.09 -26.46 -52.36
N LEU A 107 -30.48 -27.24 -51.47
CA LEU A 107 -30.26 -28.69 -51.70
C LEU A 107 -29.83 -29.46 -50.44
N THR A 108 -30.57 -30.54 -50.24
CA THR A 108 -30.50 -31.69 -49.33
C THR A 108 -29.16 -32.44 -49.34
N ARG A 109 -28.78 -33.06 -48.20
CA ARG A 109 -28.66 -34.54 -48.10
C ARG A 109 -28.51 -35.09 -46.68
N ILE A 110 -29.13 -36.26 -46.54
CA ILE A 110 -29.32 -37.15 -45.40
C ILE A 110 -28.15 -38.15 -45.27
N ARG A 111 -27.77 -38.53 -44.02
CA ARG A 111 -27.50 -39.89 -43.47
C ARG A 111 -26.77 -39.73 -42.13
N LYS A 112 -27.29 -40.10 -40.96
CA LYS A 112 -27.73 -41.40 -40.40
C LYS A 112 -26.58 -42.41 -40.20
N MET A 113 -26.39 -42.76 -38.92
CA MET A 113 -26.02 -44.07 -38.36
C MET A 113 -24.57 -44.56 -38.48
N LEU A 114 -23.87 -44.70 -37.33
CA LEU A 114 -23.48 -45.98 -36.69
C LEU A 114 -22.30 -45.82 -35.72
N THR A 115 -22.50 -46.18 -34.45
CA THR A 115 -21.50 -46.89 -33.63
C THR A 115 -21.31 -48.30 -34.20
N PRO A 116 -20.15 -48.98 -34.03
CA PRO A 116 -19.97 -49.85 -32.86
C PRO A 116 -18.50 -50.10 -32.37
N THR A 117 -18.36 -50.19 -31.04
CA THR A 117 -17.88 -51.36 -30.27
C THR A 117 -16.48 -51.98 -30.45
N GLU A 118 -15.86 -52.23 -29.28
CA GLU A 118 -14.96 -53.35 -28.86
C GLU A 118 -13.44 -53.39 -29.17
N LEU A 119 -12.67 -53.53 -28.08
CA LEU A 119 -11.50 -54.42 -27.86
C LEU A 119 -11.14 -54.35 -26.35
N THR A 120 -11.52 -55.33 -25.50
CA THR A 120 -10.71 -56.49 -24.99
C THR A 120 -9.28 -56.12 -24.59
N SER A 121 -8.69 -56.50 -23.43
CA SER A 121 -8.70 -57.76 -22.68
C SER A 121 -7.92 -57.58 -21.35
N GLY A 122 -8.40 -58.09 -20.21
CA GLY A 122 -7.79 -59.23 -19.48
C GLY A 122 -6.90 -58.78 -18.31
N THR A 123 -6.67 -59.51 -17.21
CA THR A 123 -7.13 -60.79 -16.65
C THR A 123 -6.46 -60.91 -15.26
N GLY A 124 -7.11 -61.55 -14.27
CA GLY A 124 -6.47 -62.18 -13.10
C GLY A 124 -6.95 -61.62 -11.74
N ASP A 125 -7.93 -62.23 -11.07
CA ASP A 125 -7.81 -63.41 -10.15
C ASP A 125 -7.29 -62.98 -8.76
N GLY A 126 -7.97 -63.18 -7.62
CA GLY A 126 -9.24 -63.81 -7.32
C GLY A 126 -9.44 -63.93 -5.80
N THR A 127 -10.68 -64.22 -5.37
CA THR A 127 -11.10 -65.31 -4.45
C THR A 127 -12.47 -64.99 -3.87
N ASP A 128 -13.46 -65.80 -4.27
CA ASP A 128 -14.72 -66.02 -3.58
C ASP A 128 -14.47 -66.73 -2.25
N ASP A 129 -15.23 -66.41 -1.20
CA ASP A 129 -16.18 -67.40 -0.69
C ASP A 129 -17.37 -66.77 0.07
N THR A 130 -18.44 -67.54 -0.01
CA THR A 130 -19.86 -67.36 0.21
C THR A 130 -20.37 -67.01 1.62
N GLY A 131 -21.49 -66.29 1.67
CA GLY A 131 -22.71 -66.82 2.30
C GLY A 131 -23.36 -66.01 3.42
N GLY A 132 -24.63 -65.65 3.20
CA GLY A 132 -25.65 -65.64 4.26
C GLY A 132 -26.29 -64.30 4.62
N SER A 133 -27.46 -64.04 4.03
CA SER A 133 -28.46 -63.14 4.62
C SER A 133 -29.13 -63.86 5.82
N PRO A 134 -29.60 -63.14 6.86
CA PRO A 134 -30.99 -62.69 6.78
C PRO A 134 -31.24 -61.29 7.36
N ALA A 135 -32.32 -60.71 6.86
CA ALA A 135 -32.98 -59.51 7.39
C ALA A 135 -33.38 -59.64 8.87
N VAL A 136 -33.51 -58.46 9.52
CA VAL A 136 -34.57 -57.99 10.44
C VAL A 136 -33.95 -57.16 11.57
N GLY A 137 -34.37 -55.89 11.67
CA GLY A 137 -34.22 -55.10 12.88
C GLY A 137 -34.20 -53.59 12.64
N ALA A 138 -35.38 -52.97 12.57
CA ALA A 138 -35.50 -51.56 12.95
C ALA A 138 -35.10 -51.40 14.42
N PRO A 139 -34.55 -50.23 14.81
CA PRO A 139 -35.18 -49.55 15.93
C PRO A 139 -35.39 -48.06 15.65
N GLN A 140 -36.59 -47.62 16.02
CA GLN A 140 -36.83 -46.29 16.52
C GLN A 140 -36.05 -46.11 17.83
N ASP A 141 -35.33 -45.01 17.98
CA ASP A 141 -35.50 -44.04 19.07
C ASP A 141 -34.42 -42.95 18.97
N LEU A 142 -34.86 -41.77 18.54
CA LEU A 142 -34.12 -40.52 18.59
C LEU A 142 -34.02 -40.08 20.06
N GLY A 143 -32.92 -40.45 20.71
CA GLY A 143 -32.47 -39.82 21.94
C GLY A 143 -31.60 -38.62 21.60
N MET A 144 -32.17 -37.42 21.68
CA MET A 144 -31.41 -36.16 21.71
C MET A 144 -30.38 -36.21 22.85
N ILE A 145 -29.10 -36.29 22.49
CA ILE A 145 -27.99 -35.93 23.38
C ILE A 145 -27.37 -34.67 22.80
N ARG A 146 -27.74 -33.52 23.37
CA ARG A 146 -26.98 -32.28 23.21
C ARG A 146 -25.65 -32.47 23.93
N VAL A 147 -24.57 -32.62 23.19
CA VAL A 147 -23.22 -32.36 23.71
C VAL A 147 -22.88 -30.93 23.34
N ALA A 148 -23.32 -30.01 24.20
CA ALA A 148 -22.81 -28.65 24.20
C ALA A 148 -21.45 -28.68 24.91
N GLY A 149 -20.41 -28.29 24.18
CA GLY A 149 -19.09 -28.13 24.74
C GLY A 149 -18.07 -28.21 23.64
N HIS A 150 -17.81 -27.08 22.98
CA HIS A 150 -16.49 -26.61 22.50
C HIS A 150 -16.60 -25.26 21.75
N LEU A 151 -17.79 -24.81 21.36
CA LEU A 151 -18.01 -23.48 20.75
C LEU A 151 -17.89 -22.25 21.70
N PRO A 152 -18.25 -22.29 23.01
CA PRO A 152 -18.25 -21.08 23.83
C PRO A 152 -16.87 -20.52 24.22
N SER A 153 -15.77 -21.26 24.05
CA SER A 153 -14.43 -20.76 24.41
C SER A 153 -13.80 -19.90 23.32
N ILE A 154 -14.23 -20.07 22.07
CA ILE A 154 -13.74 -19.31 20.91
C ILE A 154 -14.33 -17.89 20.91
N MET A 155 -15.62 -17.76 21.20
CA MET A 155 -16.24 -16.44 21.42
C MET A 155 -15.73 -15.71 22.67
N ALA A 156 -15.16 -16.44 23.64
CA ALA A 156 -14.56 -15.84 24.83
C ALA A 156 -13.16 -15.25 24.58
N SER A 157 -12.39 -15.75 23.59
CA SER A 157 -11.11 -15.14 23.19
C SER A 157 -11.34 -13.91 22.30
N LEU A 158 -12.33 -13.95 21.40
CA LEU A 158 -12.79 -12.79 20.62
C LEU A 158 -13.29 -11.64 21.51
N ALA A 159 -14.05 -11.95 22.57
CA ALA A 159 -14.46 -10.96 23.57
C ALA A 159 -13.32 -10.46 24.47
N ALA A 160 -12.22 -11.24 24.61
CA ALA A 160 -11.05 -10.84 25.39
C ALA A 160 -10.12 -9.90 24.62
N ARG A 161 -9.98 -10.06 23.29
CA ARG A 161 -9.27 -9.09 22.42
C ARG A 161 -9.97 -7.73 22.39
N ALA A 162 -11.31 -7.70 22.38
CA ALA A 162 -12.08 -6.46 22.50
C ALA A 162 -11.99 -5.77 23.89
N ALA A 163 -11.60 -6.49 24.94
CA ALA A 163 -11.45 -5.95 26.30
C ALA A 163 -10.04 -5.45 26.62
N ALA A 164 -9.02 -5.86 25.86
CA ALA A 164 -7.63 -5.44 26.07
C ALA A 164 -7.34 -4.02 25.55
N ALA A 165 -8.17 -3.48 24.65
CA ALA A 165 -8.01 -2.14 24.06
C ALA A 165 -8.58 -0.98 24.92
N GLN A 166 -9.09 -1.22 26.15
CA GLN A 166 -9.83 -0.20 26.93
C GLN A 166 -9.37 0.06 28.37
N THR A 167 -8.18 -0.36 28.80
CA THR A 167 -7.72 -0.05 30.16
C THR A 167 -6.29 0.46 30.23
N GLY A 168 -6.13 1.78 30.13
CA GLY A 168 -4.89 2.49 30.45
C GLY A 168 -5.16 3.94 30.81
N GLY A 169 -5.59 4.20 32.04
CA GLY A 169 -5.73 5.57 32.55
C GLY A 169 -6.01 5.61 34.05
N ASP A 170 -5.03 6.03 34.85
CA ASP A 170 -5.15 7.24 35.69
C ASP A 170 -3.80 7.62 36.31
N GLU A 171 -3.54 8.93 36.31
CA GLU A 171 -2.32 9.61 36.79
C GLU A 171 -2.24 9.72 38.32
N THR A 172 -1.02 9.79 38.87
CA THR A 172 -0.75 10.72 39.98
C THR A 172 0.64 11.35 39.85
N GLY A 173 0.67 12.68 39.80
CA GLY A 173 1.86 13.49 39.56
C GLY A 173 2.94 13.47 40.64
N GLN A 174 4.18 13.67 40.17
CA GLN A 174 5.37 13.98 40.97
C GLN A 174 6.18 15.10 40.28
N PRO A 175 6.88 15.98 41.02
CA PRO A 175 7.61 17.13 40.45
C PRO A 175 8.85 16.69 39.65
N PRO A 176 9.38 17.56 38.76
CA PRO A 176 10.41 17.19 37.79
C PRO A 176 11.70 16.73 38.50
N ALA A 177 12.22 15.58 38.06
CA ALA A 177 13.51 15.06 38.48
C ALA A 177 14.64 15.79 37.75
N GLU A 178 15.77 15.93 38.43
CA GLU A 178 17.04 16.42 37.87
C GLU A 178 17.52 15.54 36.70
N PRO A 179 18.32 16.09 35.76
CA PRO A 179 18.78 15.35 34.58
C PRO A 179 19.59 14.13 35.01
N GLU A 180 19.13 12.95 34.61
CA GLU A 180 19.85 11.69 34.80
C GLU A 180 21.04 11.64 33.83
N SER A 181 22.13 11.05 34.32
CA SER A 181 23.34 10.69 33.58
C SER A 181 23.03 9.78 32.36
N PRO A 182 23.95 9.67 31.37
CA PRO A 182 23.69 8.95 30.12
C PRO A 182 23.12 7.56 30.38
N ALA A 183 22.06 7.21 29.64
CA ALA A 183 21.42 5.91 29.72
C ALA A 183 22.47 4.79 29.56
N GLU A 184 22.42 3.78 30.43
CA GLU A 184 23.05 2.49 30.12
C GLU A 184 22.44 1.97 28.81
N GLU A 185 23.28 1.42 27.92
CA GLU A 185 22.82 0.68 26.74
C GLU A 185 21.70 -0.29 27.14
N PRO A 186 20.54 -0.29 26.46
CA PRO A 186 19.46 -1.19 26.77
C PRO A 186 19.94 -2.64 26.63
N ASP A 187 19.93 -3.38 27.73
CA ASP A 187 20.29 -4.80 27.77
C ASP A 187 19.24 -5.61 26.98
N ILE A 188 19.61 -6.07 25.77
CA ILE A 188 18.73 -6.81 24.83
C ILE A 188 18.71 -8.33 25.13
N THR A 189 18.93 -8.76 26.38
CA THR A 189 19.10 -10.17 26.76
C THR A 189 17.81 -11.01 26.85
N GLU A 190 16.74 -10.63 26.15
CA GLU A 190 15.51 -11.43 26.09
C GLU A 190 15.66 -12.61 25.10
N GLU A 191 15.06 -13.76 25.42
CA GLU A 191 15.08 -14.92 24.52
C GLU A 191 14.17 -14.64 23.31
N LEU A 192 14.73 -14.63 22.11
CA LEU A 192 13.98 -14.51 20.86
C LEU A 192 13.13 -15.78 20.62
N SER A 193 11.96 -15.59 20.04
CA SER A 193 11.15 -16.70 19.53
C SER A 193 11.88 -17.43 18.38
N GLU A 194 11.62 -18.74 18.27
CA GLU A 194 12.16 -19.54 17.17
C GLU A 194 11.45 -19.19 15.84
N VAL A 195 12.15 -19.38 14.72
CA VAL A 195 11.50 -19.33 13.40
C VAL A 195 10.73 -20.64 13.19
N VAL A 196 9.47 -20.55 12.78
CA VAL A 196 8.55 -21.69 12.72
C VAL A 196 8.71 -22.47 11.41
N HIS A 197 8.59 -21.80 10.27
CA HIS A 197 8.70 -22.40 8.94
C HIS A 197 10.06 -22.12 8.30
N GLN A 198 10.87 -23.16 8.10
CA GLN A 198 12.15 -23.05 7.40
C GLN A 198 12.46 -24.28 6.53
N ILE A 199 13.26 -24.05 5.48
CA ILE A 199 13.95 -25.12 4.76
C ILE A 199 15.24 -25.45 5.49
N ASP A 200 15.57 -26.74 5.57
CA ASP A 200 16.85 -27.21 6.10
C ASP A 200 18.03 -26.41 5.50
N PRO A 201 18.91 -25.85 6.35
CA PRO A 201 20.08 -25.12 5.88
C PRO A 201 20.96 -25.94 4.95
N THR A 202 21.56 -25.28 3.97
CA THR A 202 22.49 -25.92 3.05
C THR A 202 23.91 -25.90 3.63
N LEU A 203 24.53 -27.08 3.75
CA LEU A 203 25.87 -27.20 4.31
C LEU A 203 26.94 -26.62 3.37
N ILE A 204 27.79 -25.73 3.90
CA ILE A 204 28.98 -25.25 3.19
C ILE A 204 30.01 -26.39 3.10
N ALA A 205 30.52 -26.66 1.90
CA ALA A 205 31.45 -27.76 1.65
C ALA A 205 32.83 -27.52 2.30
N GLU A 206 33.30 -28.47 3.13
CA GLU A 206 34.61 -28.39 3.80
C GLU A 206 35.81 -28.41 2.83
N ASP A 207 35.62 -28.89 1.60
CA ASP A 207 36.68 -29.00 0.59
C ASP A 207 36.85 -27.73 -0.26
N GLY A 208 36.04 -26.69 0.00
CA GLY A 208 36.04 -25.43 -0.74
C GLY A 208 35.49 -25.53 -2.15
N SER A 209 34.70 -26.57 -2.45
CA SER A 209 33.96 -26.63 -3.71
C SER A 209 32.82 -25.60 -3.73
N PRO A 210 32.56 -24.93 -4.88
CA PRO A 210 31.46 -23.97 -4.97
C PRO A 210 30.10 -24.63 -4.73
N LEU A 211 29.23 -23.95 -3.97
CA LEU A 211 27.86 -24.36 -3.73
C LEU A 211 26.91 -23.72 -4.76
N ASP A 212 26.04 -24.52 -5.39
CA ASP A 212 25.01 -24.00 -6.30
C ASP A 212 23.85 -23.40 -5.49
N VAL A 213 23.44 -22.16 -5.81
CA VAL A 213 22.30 -21.46 -5.18
C VAL A 213 21.35 -20.89 -6.24
N ALA A 214 20.06 -20.79 -5.91
CA ALA A 214 19.05 -20.23 -6.81
C ALA A 214 19.19 -18.71 -6.94
N GLY A 215 18.98 -18.16 -8.14
CA GLY A 215 18.97 -16.72 -8.35
C GLY A 215 17.71 -16.05 -7.76
N GLY A 216 17.86 -14.84 -7.23
CA GLY A 216 16.72 -14.03 -6.78
C GLY A 216 16.07 -14.45 -5.47
N ARG A 217 16.60 -15.48 -4.79
CA ARG A 217 16.02 -16.10 -3.59
C ARG A 217 16.97 -16.01 -2.39
N VAL A 218 16.41 -16.28 -1.22
CA VAL A 218 17.18 -16.49 0.01
C VAL A 218 17.70 -17.93 0.05
N THR A 219 18.94 -18.12 0.52
CA THR A 219 19.50 -19.43 0.86
C THR A 219 20.11 -19.37 2.26
N THR A 220 19.62 -20.21 3.18
CA THR A 220 20.21 -20.39 4.51
C THR A 220 21.36 -21.38 4.44
N LEU A 221 22.53 -21.02 4.96
CA LEU A 221 23.74 -21.82 4.97
C LEU A 221 24.13 -22.21 6.40
N GLU A 222 24.56 -23.46 6.57
CA GLU A 222 25.11 -23.97 7.83
C GLU A 222 26.57 -24.41 7.63
N LEU A 223 27.38 -24.24 8.67
CA LEU A 223 28.77 -24.70 8.69
C LEU A 223 28.85 -26.13 9.23
N ALA A 224 29.68 -26.97 8.61
CA ALA A 224 29.83 -28.38 9.01
C ALA A 224 30.27 -28.59 10.49
N ASP A 225 30.91 -27.58 11.09
CA ASP A 225 31.34 -27.57 12.49
C ASP A 225 30.48 -26.68 13.41
N ALA A 226 29.22 -26.38 13.04
CA ALA A 226 28.30 -25.48 13.76
C ALA A 226 28.26 -25.72 15.29
N GLY A 227 28.25 -26.99 15.74
CA GLY A 227 28.26 -27.33 17.17
C GLY A 227 29.52 -26.94 17.96
N ASN A 228 30.55 -26.40 17.31
CA ASN A 228 31.78 -25.88 17.91
C ASN A 228 31.95 -24.36 17.69
N ILE A 229 30.98 -23.70 17.06
CA ILE A 229 30.99 -22.27 16.78
C ILE A 229 30.30 -21.53 17.92
N THR A 230 30.87 -20.39 18.32
CA THR A 230 30.30 -19.49 19.33
C THR A 230 29.71 -18.24 18.69
N THR A 231 30.43 -17.64 17.74
CA THR A 231 29.94 -16.47 16.97
C THR A 231 30.44 -16.51 15.53
N LEU A 232 29.68 -15.87 14.64
CA LEU A 232 30.04 -15.57 13.26
C LEU A 232 30.01 -14.06 13.01
N GLU A 233 30.87 -13.59 12.12
CA GLU A 233 30.92 -12.19 11.68
C GLU A 233 31.23 -12.14 10.18
N ILE A 234 30.52 -11.32 9.42
CA ILE A 234 30.81 -11.12 8.00
C ILE A 234 31.98 -10.14 7.85
N VAL A 235 33.02 -10.54 7.12
CA VAL A 235 34.21 -9.70 6.89
C VAL A 235 34.12 -8.94 5.58
N ASN A 236 33.64 -9.62 4.53
CA ASN A 236 33.45 -9.03 3.22
C ASN A 236 32.11 -9.51 2.67
N GLN A 237 31.24 -8.57 2.35
CA GLN A 237 30.02 -8.83 1.57
C GLN A 237 30.38 -9.31 0.15
N PRO A 238 29.49 -10.06 -0.52
CA PRO A 238 29.65 -10.43 -1.92
C PRO A 238 29.54 -9.22 -2.86
N ASP A 239 29.96 -9.39 -4.13
CA ASP A 239 29.87 -8.35 -5.17
C ASP A 239 28.41 -7.94 -5.50
N PHE A 240 27.43 -8.81 -5.21
CA PHE A 240 26.00 -8.56 -5.32
C PHE A 240 25.21 -9.44 -4.33
N GLY A 241 24.01 -9.00 -3.98
CA GLY A 241 23.22 -9.60 -2.89
C GLY A 241 23.78 -9.23 -1.51
N ARG A 242 23.25 -9.86 -0.46
CA ARG A 242 23.66 -9.60 0.92
C ARG A 242 23.82 -10.91 1.69
N VAL A 243 24.83 -10.96 2.56
CA VAL A 243 25.00 -12.06 3.51
C VAL A 243 24.94 -11.52 4.94
N THR A 244 24.14 -12.17 5.77
CA THR A 244 23.96 -11.84 7.20
C THR A 244 24.07 -13.09 8.07
N VAL A 245 24.26 -12.88 9.38
CA VAL A 245 24.32 -13.94 10.39
C VAL A 245 22.97 -13.98 11.09
N ASN A 246 22.33 -15.15 11.10
CA ASN A 246 21.08 -15.36 11.81
C ASN A 246 21.34 -15.60 13.31
N PRO A 247 20.34 -15.42 14.19
CA PRO A 247 20.48 -15.62 15.64
C PRO A 247 20.98 -17.02 16.05
N ASP A 248 20.73 -18.05 15.22
CA ASP A 248 21.15 -19.44 15.44
C ASP A 248 22.58 -19.75 14.92
N ASN A 249 23.33 -18.73 14.50
CA ASN A 249 24.63 -18.84 13.82
C ASN A 249 24.60 -19.58 12.47
N THR A 250 23.46 -19.60 11.77
CA THR A 250 23.43 -19.85 10.33
C THR A 250 23.68 -18.55 9.56
N LEU A 251 23.92 -18.65 8.25
CA LEU A 251 24.13 -17.51 7.36
C LEU A 251 23.00 -17.40 6.35
N SER A 252 22.40 -16.23 6.19
CA SER A 252 21.42 -15.96 5.14
C SER A 252 22.10 -15.32 3.94
N VAL A 253 22.00 -15.94 2.76
CA VAL A 253 22.39 -15.34 1.48
C VAL A 253 21.14 -14.85 0.78
N VAL A 254 20.93 -13.53 0.77
CA VAL A 254 19.76 -12.87 0.17
C VAL A 254 20.14 -12.33 -1.21
N LEU A 255 19.56 -12.94 -2.25
CA LEU A 255 19.75 -12.53 -3.65
C LEU A 255 18.52 -11.84 -4.24
N THR A 256 17.53 -11.53 -3.41
CA THR A 256 16.34 -10.78 -3.81
C THR A 256 16.70 -9.37 -4.27
N GLY A 257 15.93 -8.82 -5.22
CA GLY A 257 16.22 -7.52 -5.84
C GLY A 257 17.35 -7.51 -6.88
N THR A 258 18.05 -8.62 -7.14
CA THR A 258 19.09 -8.71 -8.19
C THR A 258 18.81 -9.79 -9.23
N SER A 259 19.24 -9.53 -10.47
CA SER A 259 19.23 -10.48 -11.59
C SER A 259 20.62 -11.02 -11.94
N ASP A 260 21.65 -10.64 -11.18
CA ASP A 260 23.01 -11.11 -11.38
C ASP A 260 23.13 -12.63 -11.10
N SER A 261 24.01 -13.29 -11.85
CA SER A 261 24.24 -14.74 -11.76
C SER A 261 25.68 -15.11 -12.11
N GLY A 262 26.11 -16.31 -11.72
CA GLY A 262 27.47 -16.80 -11.89
C GLY A 262 28.22 -16.95 -10.57
N SER A 263 29.54 -16.80 -10.60
CA SER A 263 30.38 -16.98 -9.41
C SER A 263 30.17 -15.83 -8.42
N LEU A 264 29.99 -16.19 -7.14
CA LEU A 264 29.86 -15.27 -6.02
C LEU A 264 30.74 -15.77 -4.88
N SER A 265 31.34 -14.89 -4.09
CA SER A 265 32.06 -15.30 -2.89
C SER A 265 32.00 -14.24 -1.82
N PHE A 266 32.10 -14.68 -0.58
CA PHE A 266 32.14 -13.82 0.60
C PHE A 266 33.08 -14.41 1.65
N ALA A 267 33.49 -13.58 2.62
CA ALA A 267 34.39 -14.00 3.69
C ALA A 267 33.78 -13.71 5.06
N TYR A 268 34.04 -14.59 6.01
CA TYR A 268 33.48 -14.51 7.36
C TYR A 268 34.51 -14.97 8.40
N GLN A 269 34.40 -14.43 9.61
CA GLN A 269 35.16 -14.85 10.77
C GLN A 269 34.32 -15.80 11.62
N VAL A 270 34.97 -16.84 12.14
CA VAL A 270 34.38 -17.83 13.03
C VAL A 270 35.13 -17.78 14.35
N THR A 271 34.41 -17.57 15.44
CA THR A 271 34.96 -17.78 16.79
C THR A 271 34.54 -19.16 17.28
N LEU A 272 35.52 -20.03 17.53
CA LEU A 272 35.29 -21.38 18.02
C LEU A 272 35.10 -21.41 19.55
N ALA A 273 34.55 -22.49 20.08
CA ALA A 273 34.30 -22.68 21.51
C ALA A 273 35.57 -22.64 22.39
N ASP A 274 36.76 -22.78 21.81
CA ASP A 274 38.04 -22.59 22.51
C ASP A 274 38.56 -21.15 22.50
N GLY A 275 37.80 -20.22 21.90
CA GLY A 275 38.10 -18.80 21.75
C GLY A 275 39.04 -18.48 20.58
N SER A 276 39.43 -19.45 19.76
CA SER A 276 40.19 -19.18 18.54
C SER A 276 39.30 -18.55 17.46
N VAL A 277 39.86 -17.59 16.72
CA VAL A 277 39.20 -16.89 15.63
C VAL A 277 39.86 -17.26 14.31
N GLU A 278 39.05 -17.70 13.34
CA GLU A 278 39.50 -18.10 12.00
C GLU A 278 38.73 -17.32 10.93
N THR A 279 39.43 -16.80 9.91
CA THR A 279 38.78 -16.26 8.71
C THR A 279 38.62 -17.36 7.67
N ARG A 280 37.39 -17.54 7.19
CA ARG A 280 37.01 -18.50 6.16
C ARG A 280 36.32 -17.78 4.99
N SER A 281 36.12 -18.48 3.90
CA SER A 281 35.41 -17.98 2.71
C SER A 281 34.50 -19.06 2.15
N ALA A 282 33.37 -18.64 1.61
CA ALA A 282 32.47 -19.50 0.85
C ALA A 282 32.45 -19.05 -0.61
N ASP A 283 32.54 -20.02 -1.51
CA ASP A 283 32.38 -19.81 -2.95
C ASP A 283 31.01 -20.38 -3.36
N LEU A 284 30.24 -19.60 -4.11
CA LEU A 284 28.91 -19.96 -4.60
C LEU A 284 28.85 -19.86 -6.13
N THR A 285 27.93 -20.60 -6.73
CA THR A 285 27.52 -20.47 -8.13
C THR A 285 26.03 -20.17 -8.18
N VAL A 286 25.69 -18.91 -8.46
CA VAL A 286 24.32 -18.40 -8.54
C VAL A 286 23.72 -18.75 -9.90
N ALA A 287 22.58 -19.45 -9.90
CA ALA A 287 21.80 -19.70 -11.11
C ALA A 287 21.10 -18.43 -11.61
N PRO A 288 20.83 -18.28 -12.92
CA PRO A 288 19.93 -17.23 -13.41
C PRO A 288 18.53 -17.36 -12.81
N LEU A 289 17.79 -16.24 -12.75
CA LEU A 289 16.38 -16.24 -12.39
C LEU A 289 15.57 -17.19 -13.29
N THR A 290 14.63 -17.94 -12.71
CA THR A 290 13.68 -18.77 -13.47
C THR A 290 12.43 -17.98 -13.87
N GLN A 291 12.12 -16.91 -13.12
CA GLN A 291 11.12 -15.88 -13.40
C GLN A 291 11.82 -14.52 -13.54
N GLU A 292 11.63 -13.82 -14.67
CA GLU A 292 12.43 -12.63 -15.01
C GLU A 292 12.42 -11.53 -13.95
N GLN A 293 11.30 -11.34 -13.24
CA GLN A 293 11.14 -10.28 -12.23
C GLN A 293 11.49 -10.72 -10.80
N GLY A 294 11.81 -12.00 -10.57
CA GLY A 294 12.09 -12.49 -9.21
C GLY A 294 10.95 -12.18 -8.21
N TRP A 295 11.28 -11.92 -6.96
CA TRP A 295 10.30 -11.46 -5.95
C TRP A 295 9.93 -9.99 -6.13
N GLY A 296 8.67 -9.66 -5.85
CA GLY A 296 8.25 -8.27 -5.65
C GLY A 296 8.82 -7.72 -4.34
N LEU A 297 9.18 -6.43 -4.32
CA LEU A 297 9.84 -5.78 -3.19
C LEU A 297 8.86 -5.07 -2.26
N GLY A 298 7.58 -4.98 -2.63
CA GLY A 298 6.55 -4.33 -1.82
C GLY A 298 6.66 -2.81 -1.83
N LEU A 299 7.16 -2.21 -2.91
CA LEU A 299 7.40 -0.77 -3.03
C LEU A 299 6.12 -0.01 -3.43
N HIS A 300 5.08 -0.09 -2.61
CA HIS A 300 3.75 0.41 -2.95
C HIS A 300 3.54 1.89 -2.59
N TYR A 301 2.54 2.53 -3.20
CA TYR A 301 2.12 3.89 -2.82
C TYR A 301 1.10 3.86 -1.66
N LEU A 302 1.52 4.25 -0.46
CA LEU A 302 0.64 4.29 0.72
C LEU A 302 0.98 5.50 1.59
N LEU A 303 -0.04 6.13 2.17
CA LEU A 303 0.12 7.27 3.08
C LEU A 303 0.08 6.80 4.55
N GLU A 304 0.31 7.73 5.47
CA GLU A 304 0.07 7.49 6.90
C GLU A 304 -1.40 7.08 7.14
N GLU A 305 -1.62 6.21 8.11
CA GLU A 305 -2.94 5.78 8.56
C GLU A 305 -3.25 6.35 9.94
N ASP A 306 -4.49 6.77 10.17
CA ASP A 306 -4.95 7.11 11.50
C ASP A 306 -5.27 5.85 12.34
N ALA A 307 -5.62 6.04 13.62
CA ALA A 307 -5.94 4.93 14.52
C ALA A 307 -7.19 4.11 14.12
N ASN A 308 -7.97 4.58 13.13
CA ASN A 308 -9.11 3.85 12.56
C ASN A 308 -8.76 3.19 11.22
N GLY A 309 -7.52 3.32 10.75
CA GLY A 309 -7.05 2.81 9.45
C GLY A 309 -7.38 3.71 8.26
N ASN A 310 -7.86 4.95 8.47
CA ASN A 310 -8.11 5.88 7.36
C ASN A 310 -6.82 6.56 6.91
N MET A 311 -6.69 6.84 5.62
CA MET A 311 -5.55 7.63 5.11
C MET A 311 -5.52 9.05 5.67
N VAL A 312 -4.37 9.43 6.22
CA VAL A 312 -4.05 10.80 6.58
C VAL A 312 -3.55 11.49 5.31
N VAL A 313 -4.42 12.31 4.72
CA VAL A 313 -4.08 13.13 3.55
C VAL A 313 -3.74 14.53 4.04
N GLU A 314 -2.50 14.92 3.82
CA GLU A 314 -2.02 16.27 4.12
C GLU A 314 -2.14 17.16 2.89
N TYR A 315 -2.03 18.46 3.11
CA TYR A 315 -1.98 19.41 2.02
C TYR A 315 -0.65 20.16 1.99
N GLY A 316 -0.23 20.49 0.77
CA GLY A 316 0.98 21.22 0.48
C GLY A 316 0.76 22.74 0.42
N ASP A 317 1.63 23.42 -0.31
CA ASP A 317 1.67 24.87 -0.38
C ASP A 317 0.57 25.44 -1.29
N ASN A 318 0.28 24.76 -2.39
CA ASN A 318 -0.73 25.13 -3.38
C ASN A 318 -2.05 24.38 -3.12
N HIS A 319 -2.81 24.86 -2.13
CA HIS A 319 -4.00 24.18 -1.64
C HIS A 319 -5.30 24.99 -1.81
N ARG A 320 -6.41 24.28 -2.07
CA ARG A 320 -7.78 24.82 -2.12
C ARG A 320 -8.80 23.69 -1.98
N CYS A 321 -9.80 23.88 -1.11
CA CYS A 321 -11.01 23.06 -1.11
C CYS A 321 -12.07 23.56 -2.10
N VAL A 322 -12.86 22.61 -2.62
CA VAL A 322 -14.08 22.84 -3.40
C VAL A 322 -15.19 21.96 -2.83
N TYR A 323 -16.01 22.53 -1.96
CA TYR A 323 -17.21 21.88 -1.40
C TYR A 323 -18.35 21.93 -2.40
N ILE A 324 -18.90 20.77 -2.74
CA ILE A 324 -20.03 20.58 -3.64
C ILE A 324 -21.20 19.97 -2.86
N SER A 325 -22.41 20.48 -3.10
CA SER A 325 -23.63 20.01 -2.47
C SER A 325 -24.72 19.74 -3.50
N GLY A 326 -25.46 18.63 -3.30
CA GLY A 326 -26.70 18.32 -4.01
C GLY A 326 -27.95 18.94 -3.37
N SER A 327 -27.79 19.61 -2.23
CA SER A 327 -28.87 20.28 -1.50
C SER A 327 -29.49 21.42 -2.31
N ALA A 328 -30.76 21.69 -2.04
CA ALA A 328 -31.44 22.87 -2.59
C ALA A 328 -30.86 24.21 -2.05
N ASP A 329 -30.08 24.15 -0.97
CA ASP A 329 -29.42 25.31 -0.36
C ASP A 329 -28.01 25.56 -0.92
N ALA A 330 -27.50 24.67 -1.79
CA ALA A 330 -26.20 24.83 -2.44
C ALA A 330 -26.16 26.12 -3.30
N LEU A 331 -25.08 26.89 -3.19
CA LEU A 331 -24.98 28.20 -3.82
C LEU A 331 -24.88 28.08 -5.34
N THR A 332 -25.84 28.68 -6.04
CA THR A 332 -25.79 28.87 -7.49
C THR A 332 -25.13 30.20 -7.85
N LYS A 333 -24.79 30.42 -9.14
CA LYS A 333 -24.34 31.74 -9.62
C LYS A 333 -25.33 32.86 -9.33
N THR A 334 -26.63 32.55 -9.30
CA THR A 334 -27.68 33.53 -8.99
C THR A 334 -27.61 33.96 -7.53
N ASP A 335 -27.40 33.01 -6.62
CA ASP A 335 -27.31 33.28 -5.19
C ASP A 335 -26.06 34.10 -4.87
N ILE A 336 -24.91 33.71 -5.41
CA ILE A 336 -23.64 34.44 -5.28
C ILE A 336 -23.78 35.86 -5.85
N ALA A 337 -24.36 36.02 -7.03
CA ALA A 337 -24.59 37.34 -7.61
C ALA A 337 -25.49 38.21 -6.73
N ALA A 338 -26.50 37.62 -6.08
CA ALA A 338 -27.37 38.33 -5.15
C ALA A 338 -26.64 38.75 -3.87
N LEU A 339 -25.77 37.89 -3.32
CA LEU A 339 -24.93 38.18 -2.15
C LEU A 339 -23.95 39.33 -2.42
N GLU A 340 -23.30 39.32 -3.59
CA GLU A 340 -22.32 40.33 -4.00
C GLU A 340 -22.93 41.61 -4.60
N GLY A 341 -24.23 41.62 -4.89
CA GLY A 341 -24.89 42.72 -5.60
C GLY A 341 -24.40 42.88 -7.04
N LEU A 342 -23.97 41.79 -7.67
CA LEU A 342 -23.50 41.71 -9.06
C LEU A 342 -24.57 41.13 -9.99
N SER A 343 -24.33 41.19 -11.30
CA SER A 343 -25.12 40.41 -12.25
C SER A 343 -24.62 38.97 -12.29
N GLU A 344 -25.49 37.99 -12.47
CA GLU A 344 -25.12 36.58 -12.64
C GLU A 344 -24.03 36.37 -13.72
N SER A 345 -24.09 37.10 -14.84
CA SER A 345 -23.07 37.03 -15.90
C SER A 345 -21.67 37.52 -15.49
N ALA A 346 -21.55 38.22 -14.35
CA ALA A 346 -20.27 38.63 -13.79
C ALA A 346 -19.63 37.50 -12.96
N ILE A 347 -20.41 36.54 -12.47
CA ILE A 347 -19.95 35.37 -11.71
C ILE A 347 -19.44 34.31 -12.71
N THR A 348 -18.23 34.56 -13.22
CA THR A 348 -17.51 33.65 -14.13
C THR A 348 -16.62 32.70 -13.33
N THR A 349 -16.18 31.60 -13.94
CA THR A 349 -15.20 30.68 -13.31
C THR A 349 -13.93 31.42 -12.88
N ALA A 350 -13.39 32.31 -13.72
CA ALA A 350 -12.23 33.11 -13.36
C ALA A 350 -12.49 34.05 -12.17
N TRP A 351 -13.73 34.55 -12.04
CA TRP A 351 -14.13 35.32 -10.86
C TRP A 351 -14.18 34.43 -9.62
N LEU A 352 -14.80 33.25 -9.68
CA LEU A 352 -14.88 32.29 -8.56
C LEU A 352 -13.51 31.73 -8.15
N VAL A 353 -12.58 31.57 -9.09
CA VAL A 353 -11.20 31.20 -8.77
C VAL A 353 -10.54 32.27 -7.92
N ALA A 354 -10.80 33.55 -8.20
CA ALA A 354 -10.29 34.69 -7.43
C ALA A 354 -11.08 35.00 -6.13
N HIS A 355 -12.17 34.28 -5.85
CA HIS A 355 -13.01 34.43 -4.65
C HIS A 355 -13.17 33.06 -3.95
N PRO A 356 -12.09 32.54 -3.34
CA PRO A 356 -12.02 31.20 -2.75
C PRO A 356 -12.98 30.97 -1.57
N GLU A 357 -13.56 32.02 -0.99
CA GLU A 357 -14.61 31.89 0.03
C GLU A 357 -15.84 31.11 -0.47
N TYR A 358 -16.12 31.15 -1.78
CA TYR A 358 -17.19 30.38 -2.40
C TYR A 358 -16.72 28.97 -2.75
N GLY A 359 -17.35 27.97 -2.13
CA GLY A 359 -16.90 26.57 -2.17
C GLY A 359 -15.73 26.27 -1.23
N GLY A 360 -15.32 27.21 -0.37
CA GLY A 360 -14.21 27.01 0.58
C GLY A 360 -14.62 26.42 1.94
N SER A 361 -15.91 26.30 2.23
CA SER A 361 -16.45 25.66 3.44
C SER A 361 -17.80 24.99 3.15
N GLU A 362 -18.28 24.16 4.08
CA GLU A 362 -19.59 23.52 3.99
C GLU A 362 -20.74 24.53 3.84
N GLU A 363 -20.69 25.65 4.59
CA GLU A 363 -21.73 26.70 4.53
C GLU A 363 -21.74 27.47 3.21
N MET A 364 -20.62 27.43 2.48
CA MET A 364 -20.46 28.06 1.17
C MET A 364 -20.41 27.03 0.04
N ALA A 365 -20.89 25.81 0.30
CA ALA A 365 -20.91 24.73 -0.69
C ALA A 365 -21.65 25.14 -1.96
N LEU A 366 -21.09 24.74 -3.10
CA LEU A 366 -21.55 25.11 -4.43
C LEU A 366 -22.43 24.02 -5.03
N SER A 367 -23.40 24.41 -5.85
CA SER A 367 -24.02 23.44 -6.74
C SER A 367 -22.98 22.87 -7.73
N ALA A 368 -23.12 21.61 -8.14
CA ALA A 368 -22.11 20.94 -8.97
C ALA A 368 -21.79 21.67 -10.28
N ASP A 369 -22.78 22.32 -10.90
CA ASP A 369 -22.61 23.11 -12.13
C ASP A 369 -21.82 24.42 -11.94
N VAL A 370 -21.57 24.81 -10.68
CA VAL A 370 -20.76 25.97 -10.29
C VAL A 370 -19.41 25.52 -9.74
N GLY A 371 -19.37 24.49 -8.90
CA GLY A 371 -18.15 23.96 -8.27
C GLY A 371 -17.21 23.25 -9.25
N MET A 372 -17.72 22.33 -10.08
CA MET A 372 -16.88 21.55 -11.00
C MET A 372 -16.08 22.41 -12.00
N PRO A 373 -16.62 23.49 -12.59
CA PRO A 373 -15.81 24.40 -13.41
C PRO A 373 -14.62 25.04 -12.68
N ILE A 374 -14.71 25.27 -11.36
CA ILE A 374 -13.58 25.76 -10.55
C ILE A 374 -12.55 24.64 -10.46
N TRP A 375 -12.98 23.44 -10.08
CA TRP A 375 -12.13 22.26 -9.97
C TRP A 375 -11.30 22.04 -11.24
N TYR A 376 -11.93 22.00 -12.42
CA TYR A 376 -11.20 21.81 -13.68
C TYR A 376 -10.19 22.92 -13.97
N GLN A 377 -10.50 24.16 -13.55
CA GLN A 377 -9.65 25.30 -13.84
C GLN A 377 -8.36 25.27 -13.00
N ILE A 378 -8.41 24.69 -11.80
CA ILE A 378 -7.29 24.63 -10.86
C ILE A 378 -6.48 23.32 -10.96
N THR A 379 -7.02 22.23 -11.53
CA THR A 379 -6.33 20.93 -11.60
C THR A 379 -5.85 20.49 -13.00
N ARG A 380 -6.08 21.29 -14.04
CA ARG A 380 -5.68 20.96 -15.42
C ARG A 380 -4.16 21.05 -15.65
N LEU A 381 -3.64 20.30 -16.63
CA LEU A 381 -2.23 20.20 -17.04
C LEU A 381 -1.44 21.54 -17.15
N ASP A 382 -2.09 22.66 -17.48
CA ASP A 382 -1.42 23.97 -17.59
C ASP A 382 -1.44 24.78 -16.28
N GLN A 383 -1.81 24.17 -15.16
CA GLN A 383 -1.62 24.73 -13.81
C GLN A 383 -0.42 24.08 -13.14
N ASP A 384 0.14 24.79 -12.16
CA ASP A 384 1.15 24.21 -11.29
C ASP A 384 0.52 23.06 -10.46
N PRO A 385 1.29 22.02 -10.11
CA PRO A 385 0.84 20.97 -9.19
C PRO A 385 0.20 21.55 -7.92
N GLY A 386 -0.86 20.91 -7.42
CA GLY A 386 -1.62 21.40 -6.29
C GLY A 386 -2.25 20.29 -5.47
N SER A 387 -2.28 20.46 -4.16
CA SER A 387 -2.91 19.53 -3.20
C SER A 387 -4.39 19.88 -2.97
N HIS A 388 -5.10 20.24 -4.03
CA HIS A 388 -6.50 20.66 -3.96
C HIS A 388 -7.46 19.52 -3.60
N TRP A 389 -8.51 19.85 -2.85
CA TRP A 389 -9.50 18.88 -2.35
C TRP A 389 -10.88 19.14 -2.96
N LEU A 390 -11.51 18.10 -3.50
CA LEU A 390 -12.87 18.10 -4.02
C LEU A 390 -13.77 17.30 -3.08
N LEU A 391 -14.76 17.95 -2.47
CA LEU A 391 -15.59 17.33 -1.42
C LEU A 391 -17.05 17.31 -1.83
N PHE A 392 -17.68 16.13 -1.83
CA PHE A 392 -19.09 15.94 -2.14
C PHE A 392 -19.92 15.71 -0.89
N GLU A 393 -21.05 16.42 -0.73
CA GLU A 393 -21.94 16.21 0.42
C GLU A 393 -22.53 14.79 0.38
N LYS A 394 -22.45 14.08 1.51
CA LYS A 394 -23.08 12.77 1.74
C LYS A 394 -24.60 12.82 1.52
N GLY A 395 -25.16 11.68 1.10
CA GLY A 395 -26.61 11.50 0.87
C GLY A 395 -27.12 11.97 -0.49
N TYR A 396 -26.24 12.38 -1.42
CA TYR A 396 -26.62 12.87 -2.75
C TYR A 396 -25.97 12.07 -3.89
N THR A 397 -26.61 12.12 -5.05
CA THR A 397 -26.10 11.59 -6.31
C THR A 397 -25.73 12.74 -7.24
N TYR A 398 -24.56 12.64 -7.86
CA TYR A 398 -23.99 13.66 -8.72
C TYR A 398 -23.77 13.10 -10.13
N SER A 399 -24.61 13.54 -11.07
CA SER A 399 -24.53 13.17 -12.49
C SER A 399 -23.94 14.31 -13.33
N ASP A 400 -23.54 14.01 -14.57
CA ASP A 400 -23.02 14.97 -15.55
C ASP A 400 -21.78 15.76 -15.06
N LEU A 401 -20.95 15.13 -14.21
CA LEU A 401 -19.75 15.73 -13.59
C LEU A 401 -18.54 15.87 -14.53
N GLY A 402 -18.69 15.61 -15.84
CA GLY A 402 -17.59 15.71 -16.79
C GLY A 402 -16.41 14.80 -16.42
N ARG A 403 -15.19 15.36 -16.39
CA ARG A 403 -13.98 14.63 -15.98
C ARG A 403 -13.62 14.98 -14.54
N VAL A 404 -14.01 14.12 -13.60
CA VAL A 404 -13.70 14.31 -12.17
C VAL A 404 -12.19 14.44 -11.96
N ILE A 405 -11.37 13.64 -12.65
CA ILE A 405 -9.92 13.80 -12.71
C ILE A 405 -9.58 14.40 -14.09
N GLU A 406 -9.02 15.61 -14.10
CA GLU A 406 -8.68 16.29 -15.33
C GLU A 406 -7.40 15.73 -15.98
N ARG A 407 -7.20 16.07 -17.25
CA ARG A 407 -5.99 15.66 -17.96
C ARG A 407 -4.76 16.27 -17.32
N GLY A 408 -3.77 15.44 -17.01
CA GLY A 408 -2.50 15.92 -16.48
C GLY A 408 -2.59 16.41 -15.04
N SER A 409 -3.68 16.13 -14.33
CA SER A 409 -3.83 16.52 -12.93
C SER A 409 -2.76 15.85 -12.09
N THR A 410 -2.08 16.66 -11.28
CA THR A 410 -1.04 16.18 -10.37
C THR A 410 -1.15 16.84 -9.01
N GLY A 411 -1.07 16.02 -7.96
CA GLY A 411 -0.74 16.50 -6.61
C GLY A 411 0.66 17.13 -6.58
N GLU A 412 0.97 17.88 -5.52
CA GLU A 412 2.26 18.58 -5.40
C GLU A 412 3.42 17.61 -5.33
N ASP A 413 3.26 16.54 -4.56
CA ASP A 413 4.19 15.44 -4.38
C ASP A 413 3.43 14.23 -3.80
N GLU A 414 4.15 13.17 -3.47
CA GLU A 414 3.63 11.91 -2.97
C GLU A 414 2.92 12.04 -1.60
N LEU A 415 3.30 13.02 -0.76
CA LEU A 415 2.66 13.29 0.54
C LEU A 415 1.49 14.28 0.45
N HIS A 416 1.49 15.14 -0.57
CA HIS A 416 0.50 16.20 -0.79
C HIS A 416 -0.34 15.97 -2.05
N PRO A 417 -1.14 14.89 -2.11
CA PRO A 417 -1.91 14.53 -3.31
C PRO A 417 -3.13 15.44 -3.52
N LEU A 418 -3.72 15.34 -4.71
CA LEU A 418 -5.10 15.77 -4.92
C LEU A 418 -6.05 14.81 -4.18
N LEU A 419 -7.07 15.35 -3.50
CA LEU A 419 -8.06 14.55 -2.78
C LEU A 419 -9.44 14.70 -3.40
N ILE A 420 -10.10 13.57 -3.64
CA ILE A 420 -11.54 13.51 -3.95
C ILE A 420 -12.22 12.73 -2.84
N THR A 421 -13.09 13.40 -2.09
CA THR A 421 -13.73 12.81 -0.90
C THR A 421 -15.14 13.34 -0.65
N SER A 422 -15.68 13.04 0.52
CA SER A 422 -17.00 13.46 0.96
C SER A 422 -16.96 14.32 2.23
N TYR A 423 -18.09 14.93 2.57
CA TYR A 423 -18.32 15.62 3.85
C TYR A 423 -19.80 15.52 4.25
N GLY A 424 -20.11 15.92 5.48
CA GLY A 424 -21.47 15.90 6.01
C GLY A 424 -21.93 14.52 6.48
N GLU A 425 -23.24 14.34 6.60
CA GLU A 425 -23.87 13.16 7.20
C GLU A 425 -24.71 12.38 6.17
N GLY A 426 -24.84 11.08 6.35
CA GLY A 426 -25.65 10.19 5.49
C GLY A 426 -24.83 9.16 4.74
N ASP A 427 -25.43 8.56 3.72
CA ASP A 427 -24.77 7.56 2.87
C ASP A 427 -23.67 8.21 2.01
N LYS A 428 -22.69 7.42 1.54
CA LYS A 428 -21.64 7.89 0.63
C LYS A 428 -22.24 8.66 -0.56
N PRO A 429 -21.64 9.78 -1.01
CA PRO A 429 -22.08 10.44 -2.22
C PRO A 429 -21.85 9.53 -3.44
N ILE A 430 -22.82 9.49 -4.34
CA ILE A 430 -22.76 8.67 -5.55
C ILE A 430 -22.28 9.53 -6.71
N ILE A 431 -21.08 9.24 -7.21
CA ILE A 431 -20.55 9.76 -8.48
C ILE A 431 -21.17 8.94 -9.61
N ASP A 432 -22.28 9.45 -10.14
CA ASP A 432 -23.02 8.90 -11.28
C ASP A 432 -22.42 9.42 -12.60
N SER A 433 -21.12 9.23 -12.74
CA SER A 433 -20.33 9.63 -13.90
C SER A 433 -19.07 8.78 -13.94
N LYS A 434 -18.78 8.22 -15.11
CA LYS A 434 -17.57 7.41 -15.27
C LYS A 434 -16.31 8.24 -15.06
N ILE A 435 -15.40 7.77 -14.22
CA ILE A 435 -14.09 8.39 -13.99
C ILE A 435 -13.13 7.96 -15.10
N TRP A 436 -12.40 8.94 -15.67
CA TRP A 436 -11.50 8.74 -16.80
C TRP A 436 -10.13 9.36 -16.56
N ILE A 437 -9.07 8.54 -16.63
CA ILE A 437 -7.67 8.99 -16.63
C ILE A 437 -7.02 8.47 -17.91
N PHE A 438 -6.86 9.34 -18.91
CA PHE A 438 -6.27 8.96 -20.20
C PHE A 438 -5.81 10.19 -20.99
N GLN A 439 -4.96 9.96 -21.99
CA GLN A 439 -4.29 10.93 -22.88
C GLN A 439 -3.09 11.64 -22.26
N GLU A 440 -3.17 12.01 -20.99
CA GLU A 440 -2.06 12.59 -20.23
C GLU A 440 -2.00 11.87 -18.88
N THR A 441 -0.79 11.67 -18.36
CA THR A 441 -0.55 11.01 -17.07
C THR A 441 -1.10 11.88 -15.94
N ALA A 442 -1.83 11.27 -15.01
CA ALA A 442 -2.24 11.91 -13.77
C ALA A 442 -1.49 11.27 -12.60
N SER A 443 -1.10 12.07 -11.61
CA SER A 443 -0.20 11.64 -10.54
C SER A 443 -0.59 12.15 -9.16
N ASN A 444 -0.29 11.36 -8.12
CA ASN A 444 -0.52 11.73 -6.71
C ASN A 444 -1.99 12.10 -6.46
N ILE A 445 -2.88 11.11 -6.60
CA ILE A 445 -4.32 11.27 -6.45
C ILE A 445 -4.85 10.26 -5.45
N VAL A 446 -5.60 10.77 -4.49
CA VAL A 446 -6.36 9.99 -3.51
C VAL A 446 -7.86 10.17 -3.77
N VAL A 447 -8.58 9.06 -3.83
CA VAL A 447 -10.05 9.03 -3.85
C VAL A 447 -10.53 8.23 -2.65
N THR A 448 -11.39 8.82 -1.82
CA THR A 448 -11.89 8.14 -0.62
C THR A 448 -13.33 8.49 -0.29
N ASP A 449 -14.02 7.57 0.38
CA ASP A 449 -15.36 7.78 0.94
C ASP A 449 -16.43 8.20 -0.09
N VAL A 450 -16.43 7.55 -1.27
CA VAL A 450 -17.39 7.80 -2.35
C VAL A 450 -17.88 6.50 -2.98
N GLU A 451 -19.04 6.54 -3.64
CA GLU A 451 -19.46 5.50 -4.58
C GLU A 451 -19.24 5.95 -6.02
N VAL A 452 -18.64 5.09 -6.85
CA VAL A 452 -18.45 5.27 -8.29
C VAL A 452 -19.38 4.32 -9.04
N ALA A 453 -20.53 4.82 -9.48
CA ALA A 453 -21.60 4.00 -10.05
C ALA A 453 -21.34 3.56 -11.50
N GLU A 454 -20.71 4.43 -12.31
CA GLU A 454 -20.49 4.21 -13.75
C GLU A 454 -19.07 3.68 -14.08
N GLY A 455 -18.34 3.25 -13.04
CA GLY A 455 -17.02 2.65 -13.13
C GLY A 455 -15.87 3.64 -13.36
N LEU A 456 -14.67 3.09 -13.53
CA LEU A 456 -13.43 3.86 -13.68
C LEU A 456 -12.56 3.26 -14.78
N THR A 457 -11.94 4.12 -15.58
CA THR A 457 -10.91 3.70 -16.53
C THR A 457 -9.70 4.62 -16.46
N ALA A 458 -8.57 4.07 -16.06
CA ALA A 458 -7.27 4.71 -16.01
C ALA A 458 -6.29 3.98 -16.94
N LEU A 459 -5.81 4.66 -17.98
CA LEU A 459 -4.92 4.11 -19.01
C LEU A 459 -3.50 4.70 -18.96
N THR A 460 -3.23 5.48 -17.91
CA THR A 460 -1.93 6.02 -17.55
C THR A 460 -2.07 6.65 -16.16
N GLY A 461 -1.04 6.57 -15.34
CA GLY A 461 -0.98 7.31 -14.08
C GLY A 461 0.21 6.90 -13.24
N SER A 462 0.42 7.61 -12.14
CA SER A 462 1.24 7.13 -11.04
C SER A 462 0.62 7.54 -9.72
N ASN A 463 0.84 6.80 -8.64
CA ASN A 463 0.33 7.16 -7.31
C ASN A 463 -1.17 7.41 -7.29
N LEU A 464 -1.93 6.38 -7.66
CA LEU A 464 -3.39 6.38 -7.60
C LEU A 464 -3.83 5.53 -6.41
N LEU A 465 -4.45 6.16 -5.43
CA LEU A 465 -4.90 5.52 -4.19
C LEU A 465 -6.42 5.63 -4.07
N PHE A 466 -7.07 4.49 -3.87
CA PHE A 466 -8.51 4.36 -3.62
C PHE A 466 -8.72 3.70 -2.27
N ASP A 467 -9.28 4.43 -1.31
CA ASP A 467 -9.51 3.95 0.06
C ASP A 467 -10.97 4.14 0.45
N ASP A 468 -11.65 3.09 0.90
CA ASP A 468 -13.08 3.17 1.27
C ASP A 468 -13.99 3.67 0.11
N VAL A 469 -13.74 3.13 -1.09
CA VAL A 469 -14.49 3.43 -2.32
C VAL A 469 -15.36 2.25 -2.71
N ARG A 470 -16.63 2.52 -3.00
CA ARG A 470 -17.56 1.54 -3.59
C ARG A 470 -17.58 1.68 -5.11
N PHE A 471 -17.35 0.59 -5.81
CA PHE A 471 -17.51 0.47 -7.26
C PHE A 471 -18.69 -0.44 -7.57
N SER A 472 -19.74 0.14 -8.15
CA SER A 472 -20.93 -0.60 -8.61
C SER A 472 -20.82 -1.03 -10.08
N SER A 473 -19.65 -0.82 -10.69
CA SER A 473 -19.32 -1.18 -12.07
C SER A 473 -17.82 -1.45 -12.19
N TYR A 474 -17.35 -1.76 -13.40
CA TYR A 474 -15.97 -2.21 -13.62
C TYR A 474 -14.92 -1.11 -13.44
N GLY A 475 -13.76 -1.50 -12.91
CA GLY A 475 -12.50 -0.75 -12.92
C GLY A 475 -11.54 -1.31 -13.97
N ASP A 476 -10.91 -0.43 -14.77
CA ASP A 476 -9.93 -0.76 -15.79
C ASP A 476 -8.68 0.10 -15.60
N PHE A 477 -7.59 -0.53 -15.17
CA PHE A 477 -6.33 0.09 -14.82
C PHE A 477 -5.21 -0.41 -15.72
N GLN A 478 -4.54 0.50 -16.42
CA GLN A 478 -3.44 0.16 -17.32
C GLN A 478 -2.34 1.22 -17.31
N HIS A 479 -1.08 0.80 -17.46
CA HIS A 479 0.09 1.69 -17.54
C HIS A 479 0.24 2.58 -16.30
N ILE A 480 0.13 1.99 -15.11
CA ILE A 480 0.21 2.70 -13.83
C ILE A 480 1.34 2.13 -12.98
N ASP A 481 2.09 3.02 -12.36
CA ASP A 481 3.10 2.75 -11.34
C ASP A 481 2.61 3.28 -9.99
N GLY A 482 2.43 2.42 -8.99
CA GLY A 482 1.85 2.79 -7.70
C GLY A 482 0.32 2.87 -7.75
N LEU A 483 -0.34 1.71 -7.80
CA LEU A 483 -1.80 1.59 -7.67
C LEU A 483 -2.15 0.95 -6.33
N THR A 484 -2.90 1.67 -5.50
CA THR A 484 -3.38 1.16 -4.22
C THR A 484 -4.90 1.15 -4.18
N ILE A 485 -5.48 0.00 -3.86
CA ILE A 485 -6.92 -0.18 -3.64
C ILE A 485 -7.10 -0.84 -2.29
N ARG A 486 -7.76 -0.13 -1.38
CA ARG A 486 -7.84 -0.52 0.02
C ARG A 486 -9.22 -0.29 0.60
N ASN A 487 -9.63 -1.16 1.51
CA ASN A 487 -10.89 -1.04 2.25
C ASN A 487 -12.09 -0.79 1.31
N SER A 488 -12.00 -1.27 0.07
CA SER A 488 -12.88 -0.87 -1.03
C SER A 488 -13.70 -2.05 -1.49
N GLU A 489 -14.83 -1.77 -2.13
CA GLU A 489 -15.74 -2.81 -2.59
C GLU A 489 -16.00 -2.70 -4.10
N PHE A 490 -15.87 -3.82 -4.80
CA PHE A 490 -16.34 -3.98 -6.18
C PHE A 490 -17.48 -4.98 -6.18
N VAL A 491 -18.70 -4.47 -6.34
CA VAL A 491 -19.92 -5.25 -6.17
C VAL A 491 -20.82 -5.14 -7.39
N ASP A 492 -21.40 -6.27 -7.79
CA ASP A 492 -22.42 -6.32 -8.84
C ASP A 492 -21.98 -5.67 -10.16
N ALA A 493 -20.69 -5.79 -10.50
CA ALA A 493 -20.17 -5.36 -11.78
C ALA A 493 -20.76 -6.25 -12.90
N ILE A 494 -21.91 -5.84 -13.43
CA ILE A 494 -22.71 -6.57 -14.42
C ILE A 494 -23.06 -5.68 -15.61
N THR A 495 -23.29 -6.30 -16.77
CA THR A 495 -23.83 -5.63 -17.95
C THR A 495 -25.35 -5.78 -17.94
N PRO A 496 -26.15 -4.70 -18.08
CA PRO A 496 -27.61 -4.78 -17.97
C PRO A 496 -28.32 -5.38 -19.19
N ALA A 497 -27.63 -5.47 -20.34
CA ALA A 497 -28.16 -6.04 -21.57
C ALA A 497 -27.02 -6.53 -22.48
N PRO A 498 -27.25 -7.54 -23.33
CA PRO A 498 -26.23 -8.01 -24.27
C PRO A 498 -25.90 -6.93 -25.32
N VAL A 499 -24.64 -6.91 -25.75
CA VAL A 499 -24.14 -6.00 -26.79
C VAL A 499 -24.72 -6.36 -28.16
N ASP A 500 -25.13 -7.61 -28.38
CA ASP A 500 -25.79 -8.03 -29.62
C ASP A 500 -27.21 -7.42 -29.72
N PRO A 501 -27.55 -6.67 -30.80
CA PRO A 501 -28.88 -6.09 -30.98
C PRO A 501 -30.04 -7.08 -31.08
N SER A 502 -29.77 -8.37 -31.27
CA SER A 502 -30.78 -9.44 -31.25
C SER A 502 -31.24 -9.81 -29.84
N GLY A 503 -30.54 -9.35 -28.80
CA GLY A 503 -30.82 -9.72 -27.41
C GLY A 503 -30.12 -11.00 -26.97
N GLU A 504 -29.19 -11.55 -27.75
CA GLU A 504 -28.44 -12.76 -27.40
C GLU A 504 -27.13 -12.45 -26.67
N TRP A 505 -26.89 -13.11 -25.54
CA TRP A 505 -25.64 -13.02 -24.80
C TRP A 505 -24.50 -13.77 -25.50
N SER A 506 -23.33 -13.14 -25.52
CA SER A 506 -22.07 -13.63 -26.04
C SER A 506 -21.01 -13.65 -24.93
N PRO A 507 -20.53 -14.83 -24.51
CA PRO A 507 -19.59 -14.97 -23.39
C PRO A 507 -18.40 -14.00 -23.44
N HIS A 508 -17.79 -13.84 -24.61
CA HIS A 508 -16.60 -12.99 -24.75
C HIS A 508 -16.95 -11.52 -24.96
N ALA A 509 -17.98 -11.21 -25.76
CA ALA A 509 -18.29 -9.83 -26.12
C ALA A 509 -18.97 -9.07 -24.97
N ASP A 510 -19.77 -9.78 -24.17
CA ASP A 510 -20.51 -9.22 -23.03
C ASP A 510 -19.79 -9.41 -21.69
N ARG A 511 -18.55 -9.90 -21.71
CA ARG A 511 -17.76 -10.09 -20.48
C ARG A 511 -17.64 -8.80 -19.70
N THR A 512 -17.66 -8.91 -18.39
CA THR A 512 -17.34 -7.82 -17.47
C THR A 512 -16.58 -8.40 -16.30
N THR A 513 -15.65 -7.61 -15.77
CA THR A 513 -14.80 -7.98 -14.65
C THR A 513 -14.90 -6.86 -13.64
N ALA A 514 -14.91 -7.15 -12.34
CA ALA A 514 -14.94 -6.08 -11.34
C ALA A 514 -13.69 -5.19 -11.46
N LEU A 515 -12.51 -5.79 -11.55
CA LEU A 515 -11.23 -5.08 -11.76
C LEU A 515 -10.38 -5.76 -12.84
N TYR A 516 -10.03 -5.02 -13.90
CA TYR A 516 -9.03 -5.40 -14.90
C TYR A 516 -7.74 -4.59 -14.76
N GLY A 517 -6.59 -5.28 -14.80
CA GLY A 517 -5.25 -4.70 -14.70
C GLY A 517 -4.30 -5.17 -15.81
N ALA A 518 -3.53 -4.26 -16.43
CA ALA A 518 -2.46 -4.61 -17.37
C ALA A 518 -1.34 -3.56 -17.44
N ASP A 519 -0.08 -3.97 -17.57
CA ASP A 519 1.06 -3.04 -17.53
C ASP A 519 1.05 -2.20 -16.24
N LEU A 520 1.01 -2.91 -15.11
CA LEU A 520 0.97 -2.32 -13.78
C LEU A 520 2.24 -2.69 -13.02
N GLU A 521 2.74 -1.78 -12.21
CA GLU A 521 3.88 -1.96 -11.32
C GLU A 521 3.53 -1.40 -9.93
N ASN A 522 4.05 -2.01 -8.87
CA ASN A 522 3.87 -1.56 -7.49
C ASN A 522 2.38 -1.48 -7.09
N VAL A 523 1.69 -2.63 -7.16
CA VAL A 523 0.24 -2.71 -6.92
C VAL A 523 -0.06 -3.29 -5.54
N LEU A 524 -0.76 -2.51 -4.71
CA LEU A 524 -1.31 -2.96 -3.43
C LEU A 524 -2.83 -3.09 -3.53
N ILE A 525 -3.35 -4.28 -3.24
CA ILE A 525 -4.77 -4.50 -2.98
C ILE A 525 -4.90 -5.14 -1.61
N GLU A 526 -5.58 -4.47 -0.68
CA GLU A 526 -5.79 -5.00 0.66
C GLU A 526 -7.15 -4.67 1.26
N GLY A 527 -7.60 -5.49 2.21
CA GLY A 527 -8.83 -5.22 2.97
C GLY A 527 -10.08 -5.06 2.11
N SER A 528 -10.11 -5.59 0.89
CA SER A 528 -11.10 -5.23 -0.12
C SER A 528 -12.05 -6.38 -0.45
N LEU A 529 -13.30 -6.04 -0.74
CA LEU A 529 -14.36 -6.98 -1.10
C LEU A 529 -14.59 -6.98 -2.61
N PHE A 530 -14.44 -8.13 -3.23
CA PHE A 530 -14.83 -8.35 -4.63
C PHE A 530 -15.92 -9.39 -4.68
N ASP A 531 -17.10 -8.99 -5.15
CA ASP A 531 -18.27 -9.84 -5.00
C ASP A 531 -19.22 -9.73 -6.19
N HIS A 532 -19.62 -10.90 -6.69
CA HIS A 532 -20.70 -11.04 -7.65
C HIS A 532 -20.45 -10.30 -8.99
N ALA A 533 -19.21 -10.32 -9.49
CA ALA A 533 -18.91 -9.74 -10.79
C ALA A 533 -19.19 -10.72 -11.94
N GLY A 534 -19.75 -10.19 -13.04
CA GLY A 534 -19.78 -10.90 -14.32
C GLY A 534 -21.03 -11.71 -14.65
N TRP A 535 -22.04 -11.71 -13.79
CA TRP A 535 -23.29 -12.46 -13.96
C TRP A 535 -24.41 -11.89 -13.07
N ALA A 536 -25.66 -12.19 -13.38
CA ALA A 536 -26.82 -11.74 -12.62
C ALA A 536 -27.57 -12.91 -11.96
N ASP A 537 -28.09 -12.67 -10.76
CA ASP A 537 -28.99 -13.59 -10.07
C ASP A 537 -30.21 -13.98 -10.92
N GLY A 538 -30.70 -15.19 -10.71
CA GLY A 538 -31.90 -15.70 -11.39
C GLY A 538 -31.66 -16.24 -12.80
N TYR A 539 -30.45 -16.11 -13.35
CA TYR A 539 -30.09 -16.75 -14.62
C TYR A 539 -30.43 -18.25 -14.61
N ASP A 540 -31.37 -18.65 -15.47
CA ASP A 540 -31.91 -20.01 -15.56
C ASP A 540 -31.45 -20.76 -16.82
N GLY A 541 -30.49 -20.19 -17.55
CA GLY A 541 -30.11 -20.66 -18.89
C GLY A 541 -30.74 -19.87 -20.03
N THR A 542 -31.60 -18.88 -19.76
CA THR A 542 -32.22 -18.01 -20.77
C THR A 542 -31.65 -16.60 -20.77
N ALA A 543 -31.81 -15.89 -21.89
CA ALA A 543 -31.28 -14.53 -22.05
C ALA A 543 -32.13 -13.45 -21.35
N ASP A 544 -33.37 -13.79 -20.96
CA ASP A 544 -34.34 -12.86 -20.40
C ASP A 544 -34.11 -12.59 -18.89
N GLU A 545 -33.34 -13.43 -18.21
CA GLU A 545 -33.12 -13.41 -16.75
C GLU A 545 -31.78 -12.76 -16.33
N GLY A 546 -31.13 -12.00 -17.23
CA GLY A 546 -29.91 -11.24 -16.94
C GLY A 546 -28.62 -11.83 -17.51
N GLN A 547 -27.46 -11.26 -17.12
CA GLN A 547 -26.16 -11.63 -17.68
C GLN A 547 -25.77 -13.06 -17.26
N PRO A 548 -25.47 -13.97 -18.21
CA PRO A 548 -24.99 -15.31 -17.87
C PRO A 548 -23.54 -15.26 -17.37
N PRO A 549 -23.15 -16.14 -16.42
CA PRO A 549 -21.75 -16.30 -16.07
C PRO A 549 -20.95 -16.82 -17.25
N SER A 550 -19.67 -16.45 -17.33
CA SER A 550 -18.81 -16.85 -18.44
C SER A 550 -17.35 -16.98 -17.99
N MET A 551 -16.58 -17.82 -18.68
CA MET A 551 -15.14 -18.00 -18.38
C MET A 551 -14.29 -16.74 -18.57
N PHE A 552 -14.84 -15.68 -19.17
CA PHE A 552 -14.14 -14.42 -19.47
C PHE A 552 -14.48 -13.29 -18.50
N SER A 553 -15.41 -13.53 -17.58
CA SER A 553 -15.84 -12.58 -16.55
C SER A 553 -15.30 -13.02 -15.19
N HIS A 554 -14.70 -12.09 -14.44
CA HIS A 554 -13.96 -12.40 -13.21
C HIS A 554 -14.23 -11.35 -12.13
N ASN A 555 -13.89 -11.63 -10.88
CA ASN A 555 -13.81 -10.57 -9.88
C ASN A 555 -12.54 -9.74 -10.15
N LEU A 556 -11.36 -10.36 -10.18
CA LEU A 556 -10.10 -9.71 -10.58
C LEU A 556 -9.44 -10.40 -11.79
N TYR A 557 -8.90 -9.60 -12.71
CA TYR A 557 -8.12 -10.08 -13.85
C TYR A 557 -6.89 -9.20 -14.09
N PHE A 558 -5.71 -9.72 -13.76
CA PHE A 558 -4.43 -9.09 -14.05
C PHE A 558 -3.72 -9.83 -15.20
N GLN A 559 -3.17 -9.08 -16.15
CA GLN A 559 -2.45 -9.59 -17.31
C GLN A 559 -1.03 -10.09 -16.97
N GLU A 560 -0.36 -10.68 -17.96
CA GLU A 560 0.99 -11.23 -17.81
C GLU A 560 2.08 -10.21 -17.48
N ASN A 561 1.83 -8.93 -17.76
CA ASN A 561 2.75 -7.82 -17.55
C ASN A 561 2.31 -6.96 -16.35
N THR A 562 2.05 -7.60 -15.22
CA THR A 562 1.84 -6.91 -13.94
C THR A 562 2.93 -7.37 -12.98
N TRP A 563 3.58 -6.44 -12.29
CA TRP A 563 4.74 -6.69 -11.44
C TRP A 563 4.57 -6.11 -10.05
N ASP A 564 5.24 -6.73 -9.08
CA ASP A 564 5.18 -6.38 -7.65
C ASP A 564 3.73 -6.16 -7.18
N VAL A 565 2.91 -7.21 -7.34
CA VAL A 565 1.50 -7.20 -6.93
C VAL A 565 1.39 -7.84 -5.56
N THR A 566 0.87 -7.10 -4.58
CA THR A 566 0.44 -7.61 -3.27
C THR A 566 -1.09 -7.65 -3.19
N PHE A 567 -1.64 -8.81 -2.83
CA PHE A 567 -3.07 -9.02 -2.59
C PHE A 567 -3.28 -9.67 -1.22
N ARG A 568 -3.78 -8.93 -0.23
CA ARG A 568 -3.90 -9.46 1.13
C ARG A 568 -5.16 -9.07 1.88
N ASP A 569 -5.47 -9.80 2.93
CA ASP A 569 -6.60 -9.54 3.85
C ASP A 569 -7.93 -9.26 3.13
N SER A 570 -8.12 -9.87 1.95
CA SER A 570 -9.21 -9.54 1.03
C SER A 570 -10.14 -10.73 0.82
N ILE A 571 -11.39 -10.43 0.45
CA ILE A 571 -12.41 -11.44 0.16
C ILE A 571 -12.81 -11.32 -1.31
N THR A 572 -12.64 -12.41 -2.06
CA THR A 572 -13.25 -12.56 -3.38
C THR A 572 -14.30 -13.65 -3.37
N MET A 573 -15.54 -13.31 -3.71
CA MET A 573 -16.63 -14.26 -3.67
C MET A 573 -17.62 -14.16 -4.83
N ARG A 574 -18.30 -15.29 -5.09
CA ARG A 574 -19.40 -15.40 -6.05
C ARG A 574 -19.06 -14.89 -7.46
N ALA A 575 -17.81 -14.96 -7.89
CA ALA A 575 -17.41 -14.56 -9.24
C ALA A 575 -18.13 -15.41 -10.31
N ALA A 576 -18.34 -14.83 -11.50
CA ALA A 576 -18.85 -15.56 -12.65
C ALA A 576 -17.96 -16.75 -13.05
N SER A 577 -16.63 -16.58 -12.99
CA SER A 577 -15.65 -17.63 -13.28
C SER A 577 -14.55 -17.68 -12.23
N ILE A 578 -13.59 -16.75 -12.26
CA ILE A 578 -12.42 -16.78 -11.38
C ILE A 578 -12.53 -15.67 -10.33
N GLY A 579 -12.24 -16.00 -9.07
CA GLY A 579 -12.13 -15.02 -8.00
C GLY A 579 -11.01 -14.01 -8.28
N ALA A 580 -9.76 -14.48 -8.30
CA ALA A 580 -8.65 -13.62 -8.74
C ALA A 580 -7.76 -14.33 -9.76
N GLN A 581 -7.31 -13.60 -10.76
CA GLN A 581 -6.36 -14.10 -11.74
C GLN A 581 -5.14 -13.19 -11.79
N PHE A 582 -3.97 -13.74 -11.43
CA PHE A 582 -2.69 -13.04 -11.37
C PHE A 582 -1.72 -13.60 -12.39
N ARG A 583 -1.89 -13.23 -13.66
CA ARG A 583 -1.08 -13.83 -14.72
C ARG A 583 0.40 -13.51 -14.56
N GLY A 584 0.77 -12.33 -14.06
CA GLY A 584 2.16 -11.93 -13.79
C GLY A 584 2.80 -12.58 -12.55
N GLY A 585 2.05 -13.32 -11.72
CA GLY A 585 2.51 -13.70 -10.37
C GLY A 585 2.02 -12.71 -9.31
N VAL A 586 2.13 -13.08 -8.04
CA VAL A 586 1.56 -12.30 -6.91
C VAL A 586 2.24 -12.66 -5.58
N HIS A 587 2.30 -11.70 -4.66
CA HIS A 587 2.39 -11.93 -3.22
C HIS A 587 0.97 -11.91 -2.66
N ALA A 588 0.41 -13.07 -2.32
CA ALA A 588 -0.97 -13.19 -1.86
C ALA A 588 -1.06 -13.90 -0.51
N GLU A 589 -1.53 -13.17 0.51
CA GLU A 589 -1.50 -13.61 1.90
C GLU A 589 -2.84 -13.34 2.60
N GLY A 590 -3.32 -14.28 3.42
CA GLY A 590 -4.48 -14.02 4.28
C GLY A 590 -5.79 -13.70 3.52
N ASN A 591 -6.03 -14.31 2.35
CA ASN A 591 -7.24 -14.06 1.55
C ASN A 591 -8.26 -15.19 1.62
N LEU A 592 -9.54 -14.82 1.46
CA LEU A 592 -10.65 -15.74 1.30
C LEU A 592 -11.15 -15.78 -0.14
N TYR A 593 -11.17 -16.99 -0.73
CA TYR A 593 -11.75 -17.29 -2.03
C TYR A 593 -13.01 -18.14 -1.85
N LEU A 594 -14.17 -17.50 -1.86
CA LEU A 594 -15.44 -18.12 -1.46
C LEU A 594 -16.42 -18.25 -2.62
N ASP A 595 -16.93 -19.45 -2.90
CA ASP A 595 -18.02 -19.64 -3.85
C ASP A 595 -17.71 -19.13 -5.28
N ASN A 596 -16.47 -19.37 -5.73
CA ASN A 596 -16.03 -19.08 -7.09
C ASN A 596 -15.98 -20.38 -7.91
N ASN A 597 -16.19 -20.30 -9.23
CA ASN A 597 -16.05 -21.47 -10.11
C ASN A 597 -14.57 -21.90 -10.25
N VAL A 598 -13.66 -20.93 -10.17
CA VAL A 598 -12.23 -21.09 -9.95
C VAL A 598 -11.85 -20.15 -8.80
N GLY A 599 -11.20 -20.66 -7.74
CA GLY A 599 -10.71 -19.83 -6.65
C GLY A 599 -9.73 -18.77 -7.17
N THR A 600 -8.56 -19.22 -7.62
CA THR A 600 -7.52 -18.33 -8.16
C THR A 600 -6.61 -19.01 -9.17
N ASN A 601 -5.86 -18.22 -9.94
CA ASN A 601 -4.74 -18.71 -10.73
C ASN A 601 -3.58 -17.72 -10.76
N PHE A 602 -2.38 -18.25 -10.99
CA PHE A 602 -1.18 -17.45 -11.25
C PHE A 602 -0.30 -18.15 -12.28
N LEU A 603 0.19 -17.40 -13.28
CA LEU A 603 0.83 -17.97 -14.48
C LEU A 603 2.29 -17.57 -14.69
N GLY A 604 2.88 -16.77 -13.79
CA GLY A 604 4.30 -16.35 -13.86
C GLY A 604 4.66 -15.56 -15.12
N GLY A 605 3.73 -14.83 -15.72
CA GLY A 605 3.91 -14.09 -16.97
C GLY A 605 3.93 -14.96 -18.23
N ASN A 606 3.80 -16.28 -18.12
CA ASN A 606 3.91 -17.19 -19.27
C ASN A 606 2.60 -17.29 -20.06
N TYR A 607 2.29 -16.25 -20.82
CA TYR A 607 1.15 -16.18 -21.73
C TYR A 607 1.56 -15.98 -23.19
N ALA A 608 0.87 -16.62 -24.13
CA ALA A 608 1.08 -16.47 -25.58
C ALA A 608 2.55 -16.57 -26.05
N ASP A 609 3.32 -17.51 -25.46
CA ASP A 609 4.75 -17.72 -25.70
C ASP A 609 5.67 -16.56 -25.24
N ALA A 610 5.21 -15.67 -24.35
CA ALA A 610 6.03 -14.61 -23.75
C ALA A 610 7.18 -15.17 -22.89
N GLY A 611 7.00 -16.36 -22.31
CA GLY A 611 7.95 -16.95 -21.34
C GLY A 611 7.68 -16.49 -19.91
N PRO A 612 8.47 -16.96 -18.93
CA PRO A 612 8.27 -16.66 -17.51
C PRO A 612 8.75 -15.24 -17.16
N ILE A 613 8.08 -14.23 -17.69
CA ILE A 613 8.46 -12.81 -17.55
C ILE A 613 7.91 -12.13 -16.27
N GLY A 614 7.11 -12.86 -15.48
CA GLY A 614 6.50 -12.37 -14.25
C GLY A 614 7.35 -12.57 -12.99
N ASN A 615 6.74 -12.40 -11.82
CA ASN A 615 7.34 -12.61 -10.50
C ASN A 615 7.27 -14.08 -10.04
N TYR A 616 8.15 -14.43 -9.10
CA TYR A 616 7.90 -15.53 -8.16
C TYR A 616 6.59 -15.26 -7.41
N THR A 617 5.86 -16.34 -7.11
CA THR A 617 4.58 -16.24 -6.39
C THR A 617 4.75 -16.73 -4.96
N TYR A 618 4.35 -15.89 -4.01
CA TYR A 618 4.17 -16.24 -2.60
C TYR A 618 2.66 -16.31 -2.37
N PHE A 619 2.16 -17.48 -1.99
CA PHE A 619 0.73 -17.71 -1.75
C PHE A 619 0.61 -18.38 -0.38
N ALA A 620 0.28 -17.59 0.64
CA ALA A 620 0.31 -18.00 2.04
C ALA A 620 -1.02 -17.74 2.77
N ASP A 621 -1.41 -18.63 3.68
CA ASP A 621 -2.53 -18.42 4.61
C ASP A 621 -3.88 -18.11 3.95
N ASN A 622 -4.07 -18.61 2.73
CA ASN A 622 -5.32 -18.41 2.00
C ASN A 622 -6.29 -19.56 2.24
N VAL A 623 -7.58 -19.22 2.33
CA VAL A 623 -8.68 -20.20 2.40
C VAL A 623 -9.47 -20.18 1.09
N ILE A 624 -9.62 -21.36 0.48
CA ILE A 624 -10.50 -21.58 -0.66
C ILE A 624 -11.60 -22.57 -0.25
N THR A 625 -12.86 -22.13 -0.27
CA THR A 625 -13.99 -22.96 0.16
C THR A 625 -15.29 -22.65 -0.58
N SER A 626 -16.19 -23.63 -0.65
CA SER A 626 -17.36 -23.67 -1.54
C SER A 626 -16.98 -23.47 -3.01
N GLY A 627 -17.12 -24.53 -3.83
CA GLY A 627 -17.06 -24.38 -5.28
C GLY A 627 -18.40 -23.95 -5.83
N ALA A 628 -18.50 -22.82 -6.52
CA ALA A 628 -19.81 -22.25 -6.86
C ALA A 628 -20.68 -23.11 -7.79
N HIS A 629 -20.05 -23.91 -8.67
CA HIS A 629 -20.73 -24.81 -9.61
C HIS A 629 -21.74 -24.10 -10.53
N LYS A 630 -21.50 -22.83 -10.87
CA LYS A 630 -22.32 -22.10 -11.86
C LYS A 630 -22.19 -22.80 -13.22
N GLU A 631 -23.28 -22.88 -13.97
CA GLU A 631 -23.30 -23.51 -15.31
C GLU A 631 -23.76 -22.52 -16.38
N ALA A 632 -23.00 -22.40 -17.47
CA ALA A 632 -23.38 -21.64 -18.66
C ALA A 632 -22.60 -22.10 -19.89
N PHE A 633 -22.98 -21.57 -21.06
CA PHE A 633 -22.20 -21.79 -22.28
C PHE A 633 -20.81 -21.13 -22.14
N MET A 634 -19.74 -21.91 -22.35
CA MET A 634 -18.34 -21.47 -22.14
C MET A 634 -18.04 -21.01 -20.70
N ILE A 635 -18.50 -21.77 -19.71
CA ILE A 635 -18.25 -21.45 -18.29
C ILE A 635 -16.81 -21.72 -17.82
N GLY A 636 -16.04 -22.53 -18.55
CA GLY A 636 -14.66 -22.87 -18.18
C GLY A 636 -14.61 -24.02 -17.17
N ALA A 637 -14.64 -23.70 -15.88
CA ALA A 637 -14.62 -24.66 -14.77
C ALA A 637 -15.88 -24.52 -13.90
N TYR A 638 -16.18 -25.55 -13.11
CA TYR A 638 -17.31 -25.56 -12.17
C TYR A 638 -16.86 -25.34 -10.72
N ALA A 639 -15.72 -25.94 -10.33
CA ALA A 639 -15.19 -25.86 -8.98
C ALA A 639 -13.70 -26.24 -8.95
N MET A 640 -12.84 -25.35 -9.46
CA MET A 640 -11.38 -25.46 -9.39
C MET A 640 -10.87 -24.64 -8.21
N GLY A 641 -9.92 -25.13 -7.43
CA GLY A 641 -9.32 -24.33 -6.36
C GLY A 641 -8.27 -23.37 -6.93
N VAL A 642 -7.06 -23.88 -7.12
CA VAL A 642 -5.89 -23.13 -7.58
C VAL A 642 -5.31 -23.74 -8.86
N ASP A 643 -5.03 -22.90 -9.87
CA ASP A 643 -4.22 -23.26 -11.05
C ASP A 643 -2.90 -22.48 -11.06
N ASN A 644 -1.84 -23.15 -10.60
CA ASN A 644 -0.48 -22.64 -10.58
C ASN A 644 0.28 -23.01 -11.86
N GLY A 645 0.47 -22.02 -12.71
CA GLY A 645 1.34 -22.05 -13.88
C GLY A 645 2.69 -21.37 -13.71
N ALA A 646 2.95 -20.72 -12.57
CA ALA A 646 4.21 -20.06 -12.28
C ALA A 646 5.31 -21.09 -11.94
N ILE A 647 6.57 -20.66 -12.00
CA ILE A 647 7.74 -21.44 -11.62
C ILE A 647 8.23 -20.96 -10.27
N ASP A 648 8.75 -21.89 -9.45
CA ASP A 648 9.31 -21.60 -8.13
C ASP A 648 8.32 -20.84 -7.22
N THR A 649 7.06 -21.26 -7.23
CA THR A 649 6.02 -20.78 -6.30
C THR A 649 6.24 -21.33 -4.90
N THR A 650 6.01 -20.51 -3.89
CA THR A 650 5.80 -20.96 -2.51
C THR A 650 4.30 -20.98 -2.21
N LEU A 651 3.77 -22.15 -1.86
CA LEU A 651 2.41 -22.38 -1.37
C LEU A 651 2.52 -22.78 0.10
N LEU A 652 2.22 -21.87 1.03
CA LEU A 652 2.39 -22.07 2.48
C LEU A 652 1.05 -21.98 3.21
N ASP A 653 0.74 -22.95 4.08
CA ASP A 653 -0.40 -22.93 5.00
C ASP A 653 -1.79 -22.66 4.39
N ASN A 654 -1.93 -22.92 3.10
CA ASN A 654 -3.19 -22.73 2.39
C ASN A 654 -4.18 -23.86 2.70
N ILE A 655 -5.45 -23.52 2.82
CA ILE A 655 -6.54 -24.50 3.03
C ILE A 655 -7.49 -24.48 1.83
N ILE A 656 -7.63 -25.63 1.16
CA ILE A 656 -8.62 -25.86 0.10
C ILE A 656 -9.62 -26.90 0.59
N ALA A 657 -10.77 -26.44 1.08
CA ALA A 657 -11.70 -27.30 1.79
C ALA A 657 -13.15 -27.16 1.31
N HIS A 658 -13.89 -28.26 1.36
CA HIS A 658 -15.35 -28.28 1.21
C HIS A 658 -15.85 -27.67 -0.11
N LEU A 659 -15.72 -28.44 -1.20
CA LEU A 659 -16.32 -28.07 -2.48
C LEU A 659 -17.85 -27.89 -2.34
N ALA A 660 -18.47 -28.75 -1.54
CA ALA A 660 -19.87 -28.68 -1.11
C ALA A 660 -19.93 -28.76 0.42
N ASP A 661 -21.00 -28.24 1.04
CA ASP A 661 -21.21 -28.42 2.48
C ASP A 661 -21.36 -29.92 2.80
N PRO A 662 -20.45 -30.50 3.61
CA PRO A 662 -20.58 -31.87 4.06
C PRO A 662 -21.88 -32.14 4.82
N ASN A 663 -22.55 -31.14 5.37
CA ASN A 663 -23.79 -31.29 6.12
C ASN A 663 -25.05 -31.14 5.24
N ASN A 664 -24.86 -30.90 3.94
CA ASN A 664 -25.94 -30.75 2.96
C ASN A 664 -25.82 -31.79 1.83
N ALA A 665 -26.51 -32.92 2.00
CA ALA A 665 -26.52 -33.98 0.99
C ALA A 665 -27.17 -33.57 -0.34
N GLU A 666 -28.05 -32.55 -0.33
CA GLU A 666 -28.71 -32.04 -1.54
C GLU A 666 -27.72 -31.21 -2.36
N GLU A 667 -26.98 -30.29 -1.73
CA GLU A 667 -25.93 -29.50 -2.39
C GLU A 667 -24.85 -30.41 -2.99
N PHE A 668 -24.38 -31.42 -2.25
CA PHE A 668 -23.42 -32.39 -2.79
C PHE A 668 -23.97 -33.09 -4.05
N ALA A 669 -25.25 -33.49 -4.03
CA ALA A 669 -25.88 -34.13 -5.17
C ALA A 669 -25.99 -33.21 -6.40
N GLU A 670 -26.12 -31.89 -6.18
CA GLU A 670 -26.15 -30.87 -7.23
C GLU A 670 -24.77 -30.61 -7.83
N LYS A 671 -23.72 -30.58 -6.99
CA LYS A 671 -22.32 -30.37 -7.42
C LYS A 671 -21.71 -31.65 -8.02
N LEU A 672 -22.21 -32.02 -9.20
CA LEU A 672 -21.88 -33.26 -9.92
C LEU A 672 -20.40 -33.34 -10.28
N TRP A 673 -19.83 -32.23 -10.75
CA TRP A 673 -18.48 -32.17 -11.29
C TRP A 673 -17.54 -31.48 -10.30
N ASN A 674 -16.37 -32.07 -10.07
CA ASN A 674 -15.24 -31.35 -9.52
C ASN A 674 -14.17 -31.10 -10.59
N ASN A 675 -13.52 -29.95 -10.49
CA ASN A 675 -12.21 -29.74 -11.08
C ASN A 675 -11.15 -30.01 -9.99
N SER A 676 -9.87 -29.98 -10.35
CA SER A 676 -8.79 -30.16 -9.37
C SER A 676 -8.83 -29.08 -8.30
N SER A 677 -8.55 -29.45 -7.05
CA SER A 677 -8.34 -28.52 -5.94
C SER A 677 -7.09 -27.68 -6.15
N LEU A 678 -5.99 -28.31 -6.53
CA LEU A 678 -4.71 -27.66 -6.81
C LEU A 678 -4.10 -28.28 -8.08
N ILE A 679 -3.64 -27.43 -8.99
CA ILE A 679 -2.91 -27.82 -10.19
C ILE A 679 -1.56 -27.10 -10.16
N ASN A 680 -0.48 -27.86 -9.99
CA ASN A 680 0.89 -27.39 -10.19
C ASN A 680 1.36 -27.83 -11.58
N ARG A 681 1.49 -26.88 -12.52
CA ARG A 681 1.98 -27.15 -13.89
C ARG A 681 3.51 -27.32 -13.94
N HIS A 682 4.18 -26.75 -12.96
CA HIS A 682 5.59 -26.93 -12.64
C HIS A 682 5.70 -27.42 -11.18
N GLU A 683 6.85 -27.98 -10.81
CA GLU A 683 7.11 -28.28 -9.39
C GLU A 683 7.17 -26.95 -8.64
N ALA A 684 6.37 -26.81 -7.58
CA ALA A 684 6.46 -25.67 -6.68
C ALA A 684 7.78 -25.73 -5.92
N PHE A 685 8.31 -24.57 -5.52
CA PHE A 685 9.48 -24.52 -4.64
C PHE A 685 9.15 -25.12 -3.26
N TYR A 686 7.95 -24.80 -2.76
CA TYR A 686 7.39 -25.37 -1.54
C TYR A 686 5.85 -25.46 -1.66
N ASP A 687 5.26 -26.51 -1.09
CA ASP A 687 3.81 -26.76 -1.08
C ASP A 687 3.41 -27.69 0.07
N ASP A 688 2.72 -27.15 1.07
CA ASP A 688 2.11 -27.87 2.18
C ASP A 688 0.57 -27.71 2.24
N THR A 689 -0.03 -27.24 1.14
CA THR A 689 -1.46 -26.93 1.03
C THR A 689 -2.34 -28.08 1.56
N ILE A 690 -3.21 -27.78 2.52
CA ILE A 690 -4.18 -28.73 3.06
C ILE A 690 -5.39 -28.82 2.14
N ILE A 691 -5.67 -30.01 1.61
CA ILE A 691 -6.83 -30.27 0.74
C ILE A 691 -7.80 -31.25 1.42
N TYR A 692 -9.05 -30.83 1.65
CA TYR A 692 -10.07 -31.68 2.27
C TYR A 692 -11.45 -31.55 1.62
N ASN A 693 -12.16 -32.67 1.45
CA ASN A 693 -13.52 -32.70 0.91
C ASN A 693 -13.73 -31.87 -0.39
N TRP A 694 -12.74 -31.87 -1.29
CA TRP A 694 -12.83 -31.23 -2.62
C TRP A 694 -13.27 -32.21 -3.70
N ILE A 695 -14.46 -32.80 -3.53
CA ILE A 695 -14.96 -33.87 -4.40
C ILE A 695 -16.40 -33.61 -4.86
N GLY A 696 -16.70 -33.99 -6.10
CA GLY A 696 -18.04 -33.87 -6.70
C GLY A 696 -18.78 -35.21 -6.74
N SER A 697 -20.11 -35.17 -6.70
CA SER A 697 -20.96 -36.36 -6.55
C SER A 697 -20.96 -37.34 -7.73
N ARG A 698 -20.40 -36.97 -8.88
CA ARG A 698 -20.19 -37.92 -9.98
C ARG A 698 -19.13 -38.97 -9.66
N TYR A 699 -18.12 -38.60 -8.90
CA TYR A 699 -16.96 -39.45 -8.63
C TYR A 699 -17.07 -40.19 -7.31
N ASP A 700 -17.85 -39.63 -6.38
CA ASP A 700 -18.00 -40.22 -5.06
C ASP A 700 -19.44 -40.24 -4.56
N SER A 701 -19.69 -41.06 -3.53
CA SER A 701 -20.95 -41.07 -2.82
C SER A 701 -20.85 -40.23 -1.55
N TYR A 702 -21.98 -39.66 -1.12
CA TYR A 702 -22.01 -38.73 0.02
C TYR A 702 -21.43 -39.35 1.30
N ASP A 703 -21.60 -40.66 1.52
CA ASP A 703 -21.02 -41.40 2.64
C ASP A 703 -19.48 -41.52 2.62
N LYS A 704 -18.84 -41.10 1.52
CA LYS A 704 -17.40 -41.15 1.31
C LYS A 704 -16.71 -39.78 1.28
N LEU A 705 -17.45 -38.68 1.46
CA LEU A 705 -16.88 -37.36 1.79
C LEU A 705 -15.88 -37.46 2.96
N TRP A 706 -16.07 -38.47 3.81
CA TRP A 706 -15.31 -38.74 5.02
C TRP A 706 -13.98 -39.50 4.79
N SER A 707 -13.58 -39.80 3.55
CA SER A 707 -12.53 -40.79 3.25
C SER A 707 -11.14 -40.25 2.82
N ASN A 708 -10.92 -38.93 2.89
CA ASN A 708 -9.60 -38.34 2.65
C ASN A 708 -8.77 -38.30 3.95
N GLY A 709 -7.46 -38.57 3.85
CA GLY A 709 -6.55 -38.58 5.00
C GLY A 709 -6.70 -37.30 5.83
N GLY A 710 -6.90 -37.45 7.14
CA GLY A 710 -7.18 -36.33 8.03
C GLY A 710 -6.06 -35.29 8.02
N ALA A 711 -6.42 -34.00 8.04
CA ALA A 711 -5.50 -32.91 8.29
C ALA A 711 -4.92 -33.05 9.71
N ASN A 712 -3.60 -33.05 9.84
CA ASN A 712 -2.87 -33.06 11.13
C ASN A 712 -3.35 -34.11 12.15
N GLY A 713 -3.86 -35.25 11.68
CA GLY A 713 -4.36 -36.34 12.54
C GLY A 713 -5.80 -36.15 13.06
N LEU A 714 -6.52 -35.14 12.58
CA LEU A 714 -7.92 -34.87 12.89
C LEU A 714 -8.87 -35.88 12.22
N THR A 715 -10.00 -36.14 12.87
CA THR A 715 -11.03 -37.04 12.34
C THR A 715 -11.94 -36.33 11.34
N ALA A 716 -12.57 -37.10 10.45
CA ALA A 716 -13.60 -36.54 9.57
C ALA A 716 -14.74 -35.87 10.35
N GLU A 717 -15.15 -36.39 11.52
CA GLU A 717 -16.20 -35.75 12.31
C GLU A 717 -15.82 -34.35 12.79
N GLU A 718 -14.54 -34.09 13.05
CA GLU A 718 -14.01 -32.78 13.43
C GLU A 718 -13.96 -31.85 12.23
N LEU A 719 -13.33 -32.29 11.13
CA LEU A 719 -13.14 -31.46 9.93
C LEU A 719 -14.46 -31.04 9.27
N ASN A 720 -15.50 -31.88 9.30
CA ASN A 720 -16.80 -31.54 8.69
C ASN A 720 -17.67 -30.57 9.50
N LYS A 721 -17.17 -30.14 10.67
CA LYS A 721 -17.75 -29.01 11.41
C LYS A 721 -17.13 -27.68 10.98
N ILE A 722 -15.97 -27.69 10.31
CA ILE A 722 -15.21 -26.51 9.92
C ILE A 722 -15.63 -26.11 8.49
N THR A 723 -16.84 -25.57 8.37
CA THR A 723 -17.41 -25.16 7.09
C THR A 723 -17.81 -23.70 7.13
N ILE A 724 -17.78 -23.04 5.99
CA ILE A 724 -18.23 -21.64 5.89
C ILE A 724 -19.71 -21.52 6.28
N GLN A 725 -20.53 -22.53 5.98
CA GLN A 725 -21.95 -22.57 6.36
C GLN A 725 -22.13 -22.54 7.89
N ASN A 726 -21.34 -23.31 8.64
CA ASN A 726 -21.41 -23.30 10.10
C ASN A 726 -20.91 -21.97 10.68
N PHE A 727 -19.83 -21.40 10.10
CA PHE A 727 -19.35 -20.08 10.49
C PHE A 727 -20.43 -19.01 10.29
N ILE A 728 -21.07 -18.97 9.12
CA ILE A 728 -22.14 -18.02 8.78
C ILE A 728 -23.33 -18.20 9.74
N ALA A 729 -23.74 -19.44 9.98
CA ALA A 729 -24.86 -19.74 10.86
C ALA A 729 -24.62 -19.25 12.30
N ASP A 730 -23.40 -19.40 12.80
CA ASP A 730 -23.01 -18.91 14.12
C ASP A 730 -22.86 -17.37 14.15
N LEU A 731 -22.28 -16.77 13.11
CA LEU A 731 -22.10 -15.32 12.98
C LEU A 731 -23.45 -14.58 12.95
N LEU A 732 -24.37 -15.05 12.12
CA LEU A 732 -25.68 -14.41 11.91
C LEU A 732 -26.74 -14.91 12.89
N ILE A 733 -26.41 -15.91 13.72
CA ILE A 733 -27.32 -16.53 14.68
C ILE A 733 -28.57 -17.08 13.96
N ASP A 734 -28.35 -17.67 12.78
CA ASP A 734 -29.38 -18.25 11.93
C ASP A 734 -28.88 -19.54 11.29
N PRO A 735 -29.40 -20.72 11.68
CA PRO A 735 -28.94 -22.00 11.14
C PRO A 735 -29.22 -22.19 9.65
N ASP A 736 -30.08 -21.36 9.05
CA ASP A 736 -30.46 -21.44 7.64
C ASP A 736 -29.76 -20.35 6.80
N ALA A 737 -28.87 -19.54 7.39
CA ALA A 737 -28.16 -18.48 6.69
C ALA A 737 -27.20 -19.02 5.61
N THR A 738 -27.12 -18.29 4.51
CA THR A 738 -26.44 -18.67 3.28
C THR A 738 -25.21 -17.80 3.01
N ILE A 739 -24.42 -18.18 2.00
CA ILE A 739 -23.30 -17.37 1.50
C ILE A 739 -23.80 -16.01 0.96
N ALA A 740 -25.02 -15.94 0.44
CA ALA A 740 -25.62 -14.66 0.02
C ALA A 740 -25.93 -13.77 1.23
N ASP A 741 -26.42 -14.34 2.34
CA ASP A 741 -26.65 -13.59 3.58
C ASP A 741 -25.33 -13.07 4.19
N LEU A 742 -24.23 -13.84 4.07
CA LEU A 742 -22.90 -13.36 4.43
C LEU A 742 -22.48 -12.16 3.56
N ALA A 743 -22.70 -12.21 2.26
CA ALA A 743 -22.35 -11.09 1.38
C ALA A 743 -23.15 -9.82 1.71
N ASP A 744 -24.45 -9.95 1.98
CA ASP A 744 -25.30 -8.84 2.42
C ASP A 744 -24.81 -8.28 3.77
N TYR A 745 -24.40 -9.15 4.70
CA TYR A 745 -23.78 -8.74 5.95
C TYR A 745 -22.49 -7.95 5.72
N LEU A 746 -21.55 -8.47 4.91
CA LEU A 746 -20.26 -7.82 4.65
C LEU A 746 -20.45 -6.44 4.01
N ARG A 747 -21.27 -6.34 2.96
CA ARG A 747 -21.61 -5.07 2.29
C ARG A 747 -22.22 -4.06 3.27
N ALA A 748 -23.06 -4.52 4.20
CA ALA A 748 -23.65 -3.66 5.23
C ALA A 748 -22.65 -3.23 6.32
N GLN A 749 -21.62 -4.03 6.62
CA GLN A 749 -20.57 -3.68 7.57
C GLN A 749 -19.56 -2.70 6.99
N VAL A 750 -19.16 -2.87 5.72
CA VAL A 750 -18.22 -1.94 5.03
C VAL A 750 -18.76 -0.52 5.04
N SER A 751 -20.08 -0.35 4.92
CA SER A 751 -20.74 0.97 5.01
C SER A 751 -20.65 1.62 6.40
N GLN A 752 -20.20 0.90 7.43
CA GLN A 752 -20.12 1.37 8.83
C GLN A 752 -18.68 1.40 9.37
N ASP A 753 -17.82 0.51 8.89
CA ASP A 753 -16.45 0.32 9.34
C ASP A 753 -15.59 -0.09 8.13
N GLY A 754 -14.67 0.78 7.70
CA GLY A 754 -13.80 0.52 6.55
C GLY A 754 -12.92 -0.72 6.71
N LEU A 755 -12.64 -1.14 7.94
CA LEU A 755 -11.84 -2.34 8.24
C LEU A 755 -12.69 -3.62 8.38
N ALA A 756 -13.99 -3.57 8.09
CA ALA A 756 -14.90 -4.70 8.28
C ALA A 756 -14.48 -5.95 7.47
N VAL A 757 -13.96 -5.76 6.26
CA VAL A 757 -13.53 -6.88 5.39
C VAL A 757 -12.27 -7.54 5.93
N VAL A 758 -11.27 -6.75 6.35
CA VAL A 758 -10.04 -7.24 6.99
C VAL A 758 -10.40 -8.14 8.17
N LYS A 759 -11.22 -7.62 9.09
CA LYS A 759 -11.66 -8.35 10.29
C LYS A 759 -12.40 -9.65 9.93
N ALA A 760 -13.30 -9.59 8.95
CA ALA A 760 -14.05 -10.76 8.52
C ALA A 760 -13.17 -11.82 7.84
N ALA A 761 -12.22 -11.41 6.99
CA ALA A 761 -11.26 -12.31 6.36
C ALA A 761 -10.43 -13.02 7.43
N GLN A 762 -9.84 -12.27 8.37
CA GLN A 762 -9.05 -12.79 9.48
C GLN A 762 -9.85 -13.73 10.39
N ASP A 763 -11.09 -13.38 10.76
CA ASP A 763 -11.95 -14.23 11.60
C ASP A 763 -12.27 -15.57 10.91
N ILE A 764 -12.57 -15.54 9.60
CA ILE A 764 -12.86 -16.74 8.82
C ILE A 764 -11.59 -17.59 8.68
N ILE A 765 -10.48 -16.99 8.29
CA ILE A 765 -9.20 -17.71 8.09
C ILE A 765 -8.73 -18.34 9.40
N THR A 766 -8.78 -17.59 10.50
CA THR A 766 -8.48 -18.11 11.85
C THR A 766 -9.38 -19.29 12.21
N PHE A 767 -10.69 -19.22 11.92
CA PHE A 767 -11.62 -20.32 12.15
C PHE A 767 -11.21 -21.58 11.37
N PHE A 768 -10.77 -21.44 10.12
CA PHE A 768 -10.29 -22.56 9.31
C PHE A 768 -8.93 -23.07 9.80
N GLN A 769 -7.91 -22.22 9.96
CA GLN A 769 -6.57 -22.61 10.44
C GLN A 769 -6.68 -23.38 11.77
N GLN A 770 -7.36 -22.83 12.78
CA GLN A 770 -7.56 -23.50 14.06
C GLN A 770 -8.33 -24.83 13.91
N GLY A 771 -9.35 -24.85 13.06
CA GLY A 771 -10.16 -26.03 12.80
C GLY A 771 -9.40 -27.16 12.09
N PHE A 772 -8.42 -26.81 11.25
CA PHE A 772 -7.56 -27.74 10.52
C PHE A 772 -6.24 -28.05 11.27
N GLY A 773 -6.04 -27.43 12.44
CA GLY A 773 -4.87 -27.65 13.28
C GLY A 773 -3.60 -27.03 12.73
N ILE A 774 -3.73 -25.94 11.97
CA ILE A 774 -2.66 -24.99 11.70
C ILE A 774 -2.63 -24.03 12.89
N ALA A 775 -1.45 -23.80 13.47
CA ALA A 775 -1.33 -22.79 14.51
C ALA A 775 -1.56 -21.42 13.87
N PRO A 776 -2.28 -20.49 14.52
CA PRO A 776 -2.25 -19.12 14.04
C PRO A 776 -0.80 -18.62 14.09
N ASP A 777 -0.47 -17.73 13.17
CA ASP A 777 0.78 -16.98 13.18
C ASP A 777 0.98 -16.27 14.53
N GLY A 778 2.21 -15.84 14.81
CA GLY A 778 2.58 -15.23 16.07
C GLY A 778 1.55 -14.20 16.55
N ASP A 779 1.24 -14.19 17.85
CA ASP A 779 0.17 -13.33 18.37
C ASP A 779 0.59 -11.86 18.58
N GLY A 780 1.77 -11.48 18.07
CA GLY A 780 2.39 -10.17 18.25
C GLY A 780 2.72 -9.84 19.70
N SER A 781 2.85 -10.85 20.58
CA SER A 781 3.14 -10.62 22.00
C SER A 781 4.63 -10.45 22.32
N ASP A 782 5.51 -10.72 21.35
CA ASP A 782 6.95 -10.59 21.51
C ASP A 782 7.35 -9.10 21.49
N ALA A 783 7.86 -8.60 22.61
CA ALA A 783 8.34 -7.22 22.72
C ALA A 783 9.68 -6.99 21.97
N VAL A 784 10.33 -8.06 21.52
CA VAL A 784 11.57 -8.03 20.73
C VAL A 784 11.40 -8.96 19.54
N VAL A 785 11.49 -8.39 18.34
CA VAL A 785 11.32 -9.11 17.08
C VAL A 785 12.56 -8.93 16.23
N ALA A 786 13.11 -10.03 15.72
CA ALA A 786 14.31 -10.02 14.90
C ALA A 786 13.99 -10.42 13.45
N PHE A 787 14.57 -9.69 12.50
CA PHE A 787 14.46 -9.98 11.09
C PHE A 787 15.39 -11.14 10.71
N VAL A 788 14.82 -12.22 10.22
CA VAL A 788 15.52 -13.43 9.77
C VAL A 788 15.02 -13.78 8.37
N PRO A 789 15.82 -13.47 7.31
CA PRO A 789 15.41 -13.75 5.93
C PRO A 789 15.03 -15.22 5.73
N ASN A 790 13.88 -15.48 5.11
CA ASN A 790 13.37 -16.83 4.93
C ASN A 790 13.53 -17.36 3.49
N ALA A 791 14.06 -18.58 3.35
CA ALA A 791 14.20 -19.28 2.06
C ALA A 791 12.88 -19.49 1.31
N LEU A 792 11.76 -19.53 2.02
CA LEU A 792 10.43 -19.69 1.46
C LEU A 792 9.88 -18.39 0.83
N ALA A 793 10.48 -17.23 1.12
CA ALA A 793 9.97 -15.93 0.70
C ALA A 793 11.09 -15.01 0.15
N ASP A 794 10.84 -13.70 0.19
CA ASP A 794 11.68 -12.64 -0.35
C ASP A 794 12.88 -12.28 0.56
N GLY A 795 12.76 -12.44 1.88
CA GLY A 795 13.84 -12.11 2.82
C GLY A 795 14.23 -10.64 2.92
N VAL A 796 13.39 -9.71 2.47
CA VAL A 796 13.65 -8.26 2.50
C VAL A 796 12.44 -7.43 2.92
N ARG A 797 11.22 -7.96 2.89
CA ARG A 797 9.99 -7.21 3.16
C ARG A 797 9.68 -7.17 4.65
N TRP A 798 9.46 -5.96 5.17
CA TRP A 798 8.99 -5.75 6.54
C TRP A 798 7.60 -6.34 6.76
N ASP A 799 6.71 -6.21 5.77
CA ASP A 799 5.30 -6.58 5.87
C ASP A 799 5.06 -8.09 5.70
N ASN A 800 6.10 -8.89 5.50
CA ASN A 800 5.99 -10.34 5.36
C ASN A 800 6.36 -11.04 6.68
N ALA A 801 5.36 -11.61 7.36
CA ALA A 801 5.49 -12.18 8.69
C ALA A 801 6.57 -13.26 8.79
N ILE A 802 6.76 -14.07 7.74
CA ILE A 802 7.71 -15.20 7.74
C ILE A 802 9.19 -14.79 7.83
N ASN A 803 9.49 -13.50 7.59
CA ASN A 803 10.83 -12.94 7.73
C ASN A 803 11.13 -12.48 9.17
N TRP A 804 10.22 -12.71 10.13
CA TRP A 804 10.37 -12.31 11.52
C TRP A 804 10.36 -13.51 12.45
N THR A 805 11.11 -13.42 13.56
CA THR A 805 11.01 -14.39 14.66
C THR A 805 9.57 -14.48 15.15
N GLY A 806 9.08 -15.70 15.40
CA GLY A 806 7.70 -15.93 15.81
C GLY A 806 6.66 -15.73 14.71
N GLU A 807 7.07 -15.42 13.47
CA GLU A 807 6.19 -15.17 12.32
C GLU A 807 5.15 -14.09 12.62
N ALA A 808 5.62 -12.98 13.19
CA ALA A 808 4.79 -11.81 13.48
C ALA A 808 5.48 -10.54 12.96
N VAL A 809 4.76 -9.76 12.15
CA VAL A 809 5.22 -8.43 11.73
C VAL A 809 5.33 -7.52 12.96
N PRO A 810 6.38 -6.69 13.09
CA PRO A 810 6.52 -5.76 14.20
C PRO A 810 5.33 -4.81 14.35
N THR A 811 4.94 -4.53 15.59
CA THR A 811 3.82 -3.68 15.98
C THR A 811 4.22 -2.55 16.93
N ASP A 812 3.27 -1.72 17.32
CA ASP A 812 3.49 -0.57 18.20
C ASP A 812 4.13 -0.97 19.55
N GLY A 813 5.26 -0.33 19.86
CA GLY A 813 6.02 -0.53 21.09
C GLY A 813 7.13 -1.58 21.00
N ASP A 814 7.22 -2.34 19.92
CA ASP A 814 8.21 -3.40 19.79
C ASP A 814 9.65 -2.87 19.68
N LYS A 815 10.62 -3.70 20.06
CA LYS A 815 12.04 -3.49 19.75
C LYS A 815 12.37 -4.32 18.53
N VAL A 816 12.81 -3.67 17.47
CA VAL A 816 13.04 -4.30 16.17
C VAL A 816 14.54 -4.45 15.92
N LEU A 817 14.97 -5.69 15.65
CA LEU A 817 16.37 -6.01 15.35
C LEU A 817 16.50 -6.44 13.88
N LEU A 818 17.19 -5.67 13.05
CA LEU A 818 17.40 -6.02 11.64
C LEU A 818 18.60 -6.93 11.42
N GLY A 819 19.52 -7.05 12.38
CA GLY A 819 20.63 -8.01 12.31
C GLY A 819 21.58 -7.82 11.11
N GLY A 820 21.73 -6.58 10.63
CA GLY A 820 22.53 -6.25 9.45
C GLY A 820 21.85 -6.54 8.11
N ASN A 821 20.57 -6.91 8.10
CA ASN A 821 19.82 -7.19 6.88
C ASN A 821 19.49 -5.90 6.09
N TRP A 822 19.13 -6.10 4.83
CA TRP A 822 18.48 -5.08 4.02
C TRP A 822 16.97 -5.31 4.09
N VAL A 823 16.23 -4.32 4.57
CA VAL A 823 14.79 -4.41 4.79
C VAL A 823 14.07 -3.25 4.09
N THR A 824 12.91 -3.56 3.51
CA THR A 824 12.03 -2.64 2.79
C THR A 824 10.73 -2.46 3.57
N TYR A 825 10.42 -1.21 3.89
CA TYR A 825 9.19 -0.78 4.54
C TYR A 825 8.34 -0.06 3.49
N GLY A 826 7.51 -0.81 2.78
CA GLY A 826 6.72 -0.27 1.65
C GLY A 826 5.24 -0.66 1.64
N SER A 827 4.79 -1.51 2.57
CA SER A 827 3.36 -1.82 2.78
C SER A 827 3.02 -2.11 4.25
N ALA A 828 3.90 -1.75 5.18
CA ALA A 828 3.65 -1.99 6.59
C ALA A 828 2.68 -0.97 7.23
N GLY A 829 2.19 0.01 6.45
CA GLY A 829 1.25 1.04 6.94
C GLY A 829 1.92 2.00 7.92
N THR A 830 1.33 2.16 9.10
CA THR A 830 1.80 3.07 10.16
C THR A 830 2.14 2.31 11.43
N ASN A 831 3.39 2.40 11.89
CA ASN A 831 3.87 1.75 13.11
C ASN A 831 4.69 2.71 13.98
N ALA A 832 4.58 2.56 15.30
CA ALA A 832 5.34 3.28 16.31
C ALA A 832 6.11 2.31 17.21
N ILE A 833 7.31 1.94 16.79
CA ILE A 833 8.17 1.00 17.52
C ILE A 833 8.98 1.73 18.60
N SER A 834 9.39 1.00 19.63
CA SER A 834 10.17 1.58 20.72
C SER A 834 11.64 1.75 20.37
N LEU A 835 12.25 0.81 19.64
CA LEU A 835 13.69 0.80 19.35
C LEU A 835 13.94 0.16 17.99
N LEU A 836 14.90 0.68 17.23
CA LEU A 836 15.38 0.08 15.98
C LEU A 836 16.89 -0.20 16.06
N ASP A 837 17.28 -1.47 15.99
CA ASP A 837 18.67 -1.89 15.87
C ASP A 837 18.94 -2.34 14.43
N LEU A 838 19.80 -1.63 13.71
CA LEU A 838 20.12 -1.99 12.33
C LEU A 838 21.10 -3.19 12.26
N GLY A 839 21.86 -3.44 13.30
CA GLY A 839 22.99 -4.36 13.30
C GLY A 839 24.11 -3.97 12.31
N PRO A 840 25.12 -4.83 12.14
CA PRO A 840 26.29 -4.51 11.34
C PRO A 840 25.97 -4.28 9.86
N GLY A 841 26.11 -3.04 9.38
CA GLY A 841 25.88 -2.70 7.97
C GLY A 841 24.42 -2.71 7.55
N GLY A 842 23.45 -2.74 8.48
CA GLY A 842 22.03 -2.83 8.18
C GLY A 842 21.50 -1.67 7.34
N THR A 843 20.52 -1.97 6.48
CA THR A 843 19.88 -0.98 5.61
C THR A 843 18.37 -1.08 5.74
N LEU A 844 17.69 0.05 5.95
CA LEU A 844 16.23 0.14 5.97
C LEU A 844 15.76 1.16 4.93
N ASP A 845 15.02 0.70 3.94
CA ASP A 845 14.40 1.56 2.93
C ASP A 845 12.92 1.80 3.29
N ILE A 846 12.56 3.03 3.60
CA ILE A 846 11.20 3.46 3.94
C ILE A 846 10.60 4.15 2.72
N HIS A 847 9.70 3.44 2.04
CA HIS A 847 9.12 3.86 0.76
C HIS A 847 7.70 4.42 0.90
N SER A 848 6.94 3.94 1.89
CA SER A 848 5.55 4.36 2.06
C SER A 848 5.12 4.27 3.53
N GLY A 849 3.95 4.83 3.85
CA GLY A 849 3.44 4.85 5.20
C GLY A 849 4.36 5.61 6.16
N LYS A 850 4.31 5.24 7.44
CA LYS A 850 5.03 5.95 8.50
C LYS A 850 5.61 5.02 9.56
N LEU A 851 6.90 5.15 9.82
CA LEU A 851 7.59 4.50 10.92
C LEU A 851 8.05 5.53 11.95
N THR A 852 7.61 5.36 13.19
CA THR A 852 8.06 6.16 14.35
C THR A 852 8.94 5.33 15.26
N VAL A 853 10.07 5.89 15.72
CA VAL A 853 11.01 5.24 16.64
C VAL A 853 11.23 6.13 17.86
N SER A 854 10.76 5.69 19.03
CA SER A 854 10.66 6.54 20.22
C SER A 854 11.87 6.53 21.17
N SER A 855 12.61 5.41 21.26
CA SER A 855 13.77 5.28 22.17
C SER A 855 15.10 5.33 21.43
N GLY A 856 15.05 5.31 20.10
CA GLY A 856 16.16 5.61 19.20
C GLY A 856 16.63 4.47 18.32
N VAL A 857 17.70 4.75 17.58
CA VAL A 857 18.36 3.82 16.65
C VAL A 857 19.70 3.38 17.25
N ILE A 858 19.99 2.08 17.17
CA ILE A 858 21.28 1.48 17.55
C ILE A 858 22.01 1.01 16.30
N LEU A 859 23.33 1.25 16.28
CA LEU A 859 24.23 0.78 15.23
C LEU A 859 25.34 -0.12 15.80
N ASP A 860 25.89 -0.97 14.92
CA ASP A 860 27.16 -1.67 15.15
C ASP A 860 28.08 -1.38 13.94
N GLY A 861 28.77 -0.25 13.98
CA GLY A 861 29.45 0.33 12.83
C GLY A 861 28.50 1.18 11.97
N THR A 862 28.59 1.07 10.63
CA THR A 862 27.76 1.89 9.74
C THR A 862 26.37 1.27 9.56
N GLY A 863 25.32 2.10 9.55
CA GLY A 863 23.97 1.71 9.13
C GLY A 863 23.35 2.74 8.21
N GLU A 864 22.32 2.34 7.47
CA GLU A 864 21.70 3.16 6.43
C GLU A 864 20.17 3.17 6.56
N ILE A 865 19.58 4.35 6.49
CA ILE A 865 18.14 4.54 6.36
C ILE A 865 17.88 5.43 5.15
N ASN A 866 17.02 4.97 4.24
CA ASN A 866 16.64 5.71 3.05
C ASN A 866 15.14 6.02 3.10
N VAL A 867 14.77 7.28 2.93
CA VAL A 867 13.38 7.74 2.87
C VAL A 867 13.07 8.20 1.45
N THR A 868 12.12 7.54 0.81
CA THR A 868 11.75 7.78 -0.58
C THR A 868 10.22 7.86 -0.73
N TYR A 869 9.78 8.38 -1.87
CA TYR A 869 8.37 8.34 -2.28
C TYR A 869 7.40 8.93 -1.25
N SER A 870 6.44 8.17 -0.70
CA SER A 870 5.53 8.64 0.37
C SER A 870 5.95 8.20 1.78
N GLY A 871 7.14 7.60 1.92
CA GLY A 871 7.64 7.07 3.17
C GLY A 871 7.92 8.15 4.21
N GLN A 872 7.65 7.85 5.47
CA GLN A 872 7.94 8.75 6.58
C GLN A 872 8.74 8.06 7.68
N PHE A 873 9.84 8.70 8.10
CA PHE A 873 10.66 8.27 9.24
C PHE A 873 10.65 9.33 10.33
N TRP A 874 10.10 8.97 11.48
CA TRP A 874 9.96 9.84 12.64
C TRP A 874 10.86 9.34 13.76
N LEU A 875 11.81 10.17 14.16
CA LEU A 875 12.86 9.81 15.10
C LEU A 875 12.79 10.73 16.32
N ASP A 876 12.66 10.15 17.50
CA ASP A 876 12.72 10.92 18.75
C ASP A 876 14.16 11.11 19.21
N THR A 877 14.96 10.05 19.25
CA THR A 877 16.31 10.12 19.82
C THR A 877 17.33 9.40 18.95
N TYR A 878 18.50 10.00 18.75
CA TYR A 878 19.67 9.28 18.22
C TYR A 878 20.95 9.87 18.80
N SER A 879 21.70 9.06 19.53
CA SER A 879 22.90 9.48 20.26
C SER A 879 24.07 8.51 20.11
N ASP A 880 23.99 7.56 19.19
CA ASP A 880 25.06 6.60 18.93
C ASP A 880 26.30 7.31 18.39
N GLY A 881 27.49 6.86 18.80
CA GLY A 881 28.76 7.42 18.34
C GLY A 881 29.16 6.92 16.95
N ASP A 882 28.59 5.80 16.51
CA ASP A 882 28.72 5.32 15.14
C ASP A 882 27.93 6.21 14.17
N THR A 883 28.24 6.13 12.87
CA THR A 883 27.64 7.02 11.86
C THR A 883 26.42 6.39 11.19
N LEU A 884 25.26 7.02 11.36
CA LEU A 884 24.05 6.75 10.58
C LEU A 884 24.11 7.48 9.24
N SER A 885 23.99 6.74 8.14
CA SER A 885 23.71 7.30 6.82
C SER A 885 22.20 7.49 6.66
N LEU A 886 21.74 8.71 6.44
CA LEU A 886 20.32 9.03 6.26
C LEU A 886 20.09 9.76 4.94
N THR A 887 19.40 9.12 4.00
CA THR A 887 19.07 9.71 2.70
C THR A 887 17.59 10.06 2.66
N VAL A 888 17.26 11.28 2.22
CA VAL A 888 15.88 11.72 1.96
C VAL A 888 15.78 12.20 0.51
N GLU A 889 15.11 11.39 -0.32
CA GLU A 889 14.87 11.68 -1.75
C GLU A 889 13.39 11.97 -2.04
N GLY A 890 12.50 11.56 -1.14
CA GLY A 890 11.06 11.81 -1.17
C GLY A 890 10.49 11.71 0.25
N GLY A 891 9.19 11.82 0.41
CA GLY A 891 8.54 11.58 1.69
C GLY A 891 8.99 12.56 2.79
N ARG A 892 9.16 12.05 4.02
CA ARG A 892 9.50 12.87 5.19
C ARG A 892 10.45 12.18 6.16
N PHE A 893 11.53 12.86 6.52
CA PHE A 893 12.21 12.66 7.80
C PHE A 893 11.72 13.71 8.81
N ALA A 894 11.47 13.29 10.05
CA ALA A 894 11.07 14.17 11.14
C ALA A 894 11.82 13.87 12.44
N ASN A 895 12.60 14.84 12.91
CA ASN A 895 13.17 14.83 14.25
C ASN A 895 12.17 15.38 15.27
N THR A 896 11.85 14.59 16.29
CA THR A 896 10.87 14.90 17.34
C THR A 896 11.48 15.01 18.74
N GLY A 897 12.78 14.77 18.89
CA GLY A 897 13.50 14.87 20.16
C GLY A 897 14.96 15.27 19.98
N LEU A 898 15.90 14.51 20.53
CA LEU A 898 17.34 14.82 20.48
C LEU A 898 18.08 13.93 19.48
N VAL A 899 18.61 14.55 18.43
CA VAL A 899 19.60 13.93 17.53
C VAL A 899 20.96 14.54 17.87
N SER A 900 21.91 13.72 18.32
CA SER A 900 23.28 14.14 18.67
C SER A 900 24.36 13.10 18.33
N GLY A 901 23.99 11.97 17.72
CA GLY A 901 24.91 10.93 17.28
C GLY A 901 25.72 11.30 16.03
N GLY A 902 26.55 10.37 15.54
CA GLY A 902 27.27 10.53 14.28
C GLY A 902 26.35 10.42 13.07
N LEU A 903 26.32 11.40 12.17
CA LEU A 903 25.36 11.45 11.07
C LEU A 903 26.00 11.85 9.74
N ASP A 904 25.65 11.13 8.68
CA ASP A 904 25.86 11.55 7.29
C ASP A 904 24.48 11.61 6.62
N MET A 905 23.92 12.82 6.52
CA MET A 905 22.57 13.02 6.02
C MET A 905 22.59 13.75 4.68
N SER A 906 21.86 13.24 3.70
CA SER A 906 21.64 13.92 2.42
C SER A 906 20.15 14.11 2.14
N VAL A 907 19.78 15.31 1.70
CA VAL A 907 18.40 15.69 1.36
C VAL A 907 18.40 16.26 -0.05
N SER A 908 17.90 15.49 -1.00
CA SER A 908 17.83 15.87 -2.43
C SER A 908 16.39 16.11 -2.92
N GLY A 909 15.43 15.55 -2.21
CA GLY A 909 13.99 15.70 -2.40
C GLY A 909 13.23 15.44 -1.10
N GLY A 910 11.89 15.53 -1.13
CA GLY A 910 11.06 15.33 0.06
C GLY A 910 11.25 16.39 1.15
N GLN A 911 10.86 16.02 2.37
CA GLN A 911 10.87 16.90 3.55
C GLN A 911 11.85 16.38 4.63
N ALA A 912 12.65 17.28 5.19
CA ALA A 912 13.47 17.02 6.37
C ALA A 912 13.16 18.06 7.46
N LEU A 913 12.38 17.64 8.46
CA LEU A 913 12.06 18.45 9.64
C LEU A 913 13.14 18.23 10.69
N LEU A 914 14.07 19.16 10.79
CA LEU A 914 15.21 19.13 11.71
C LEU A 914 14.76 19.29 13.16
N GLY A 915 13.60 19.89 13.42
CA GLY A 915 13.02 19.90 14.75
C GLY A 915 11.53 20.18 14.77
N ILE A 916 10.83 19.40 15.59
CA ILE A 916 9.40 19.51 15.90
C ILE A 916 9.24 19.40 17.43
N LYS A 917 8.28 20.11 18.06
CA LYS A 917 7.96 19.97 19.50
C LYS A 917 9.15 20.14 20.47
N ASN A 918 9.97 21.18 20.30
CA ASN A 918 11.17 21.42 21.13
C ASN A 918 12.34 20.46 20.87
N ALA A 919 12.33 19.79 19.72
CA ALA A 919 13.42 18.95 19.27
C ALA A 919 14.70 19.74 18.98
N VAL A 920 15.82 19.04 19.09
CA VAL A 920 17.17 19.56 18.94
C VAL A 920 17.93 18.65 17.99
N PHE A 921 18.52 19.26 16.97
CA PHE A 921 19.36 18.61 15.98
C PHE A 921 20.80 19.10 16.13
N ASP A 922 21.60 18.30 16.83
CA ASP A 922 23.03 18.53 17.01
C ASP A 922 23.80 17.81 15.90
N LEU A 923 24.37 18.59 14.99
CA LEU A 923 25.34 18.08 14.02
C LEU A 923 26.70 17.95 14.72
N SER A 924 26.97 16.75 15.21
CA SER A 924 28.17 16.39 15.98
C SER A 924 29.45 16.47 15.15
N ALA A 925 30.61 16.54 15.83
CA ALA A 925 31.91 16.62 15.17
C ALA A 925 32.13 15.44 14.21
N GLY A 926 32.48 15.73 12.95
CA GLY A 926 32.68 14.74 11.89
C GLY A 926 31.42 14.31 11.15
N SER A 927 30.24 14.82 11.55
CA SER A 927 28.97 14.61 10.86
C SER A 927 28.77 15.59 9.70
N GLU A 928 27.97 15.20 8.71
CA GLU A 928 27.61 16.01 7.55
C GLU A 928 26.09 16.08 7.35
N LEU A 929 25.59 17.27 7.02
CA LEU A 929 24.24 17.50 6.49
C LEU A 929 24.37 18.15 5.11
N SER A 930 23.97 17.43 4.06
CA SER A 930 24.01 17.86 2.66
C SER A 930 22.61 18.17 2.12
N ILE A 931 22.44 19.39 1.62
CA ILE A 931 21.24 19.84 0.92
C ILE A 931 21.54 19.89 -0.57
N GLU A 932 20.81 19.11 -1.37
CA GLU A 932 21.12 18.89 -2.77
C GLU A 932 20.02 19.41 -3.70
N GLY A 933 20.38 20.37 -4.54
CA GLY A 933 19.49 20.95 -5.52
C GLY A 933 18.30 21.69 -4.91
N THR A 934 17.31 21.96 -5.76
CA THR A 934 16.12 22.77 -5.43
C THR A 934 14.90 21.95 -5.04
N GLY A 935 15.01 20.62 -5.01
CA GLY A 935 13.91 19.70 -4.71
C GLY A 935 13.66 19.47 -3.22
N ALA A 936 14.65 19.71 -2.37
CA ALA A 936 14.56 19.50 -0.92
C ALA A 936 13.68 20.57 -0.23
N LYS A 937 12.89 20.16 0.76
CA LYS A 937 12.29 21.05 1.78
C LYS A 937 12.90 20.71 3.13
N ILE A 938 13.67 21.63 3.72
CA ILE A 938 14.44 21.36 4.95
C ILE A 938 14.34 22.51 5.95
N GLY A 939 14.21 22.16 7.22
CA GLY A 939 14.20 23.11 8.32
C GLY A 939 13.15 22.76 9.37
N PHE A 940 12.22 23.67 9.66
CA PHE A 940 11.40 23.58 10.87
C PHE A 940 9.90 23.75 10.59
N ASP A 941 9.09 23.04 11.36
CA ASP A 941 7.65 23.26 11.44
C ASP A 941 7.15 23.03 12.88
N GLY A 942 6.12 23.76 13.31
CA GLY A 942 5.66 23.72 14.70
C GLY A 942 4.49 24.65 14.95
N LEU A 943 3.94 24.56 16.17
CA LEU A 943 2.84 25.40 16.63
C LEU A 943 3.21 26.09 17.95
N ALA A 944 2.54 27.22 18.23
CA ALA A 944 2.52 27.86 19.54
C ALA A 944 3.89 28.26 20.11
N GLY A 945 4.87 28.54 19.25
CA GLY A 945 6.23 28.94 19.60
C GLY A 945 7.08 27.79 20.14
N ASP A 946 6.78 26.54 19.77
CA ASP A 946 7.66 25.39 20.02
C ASP A 946 9.08 25.70 19.52
N LEU A 947 10.12 25.23 20.22
CA LEU A 947 11.49 25.41 19.77
C LEU A 947 11.84 24.42 18.65
N GLY A 948 12.65 24.87 17.69
CA GLY A 948 13.29 24.01 16.69
C GLY A 948 14.74 24.43 16.50
N LEU A 949 15.70 23.58 16.88
CA LEU A 949 17.11 23.96 16.95
C LEU A 949 18.00 23.13 16.03
N LEU A 950 18.89 23.82 15.30
CA LEU A 950 20.05 23.22 14.65
C LEU A 950 21.32 23.73 15.33
N ARG A 951 22.17 22.85 15.87
CA ARG A 951 23.43 23.26 16.49
C ARG A 951 24.58 22.46 15.91
N MET A 952 25.65 23.14 15.54
CA MET A 952 26.83 22.50 14.96
C MET A 952 27.94 22.42 16.01
N GLU A 953 28.72 21.33 15.99
CA GLU A 953 30.01 21.28 16.67
C GLU A 953 31.15 21.71 15.74
N GLU A 954 32.35 21.92 16.29
CA GLU A 954 33.58 22.04 15.50
C GLU A 954 33.78 20.75 14.67
N ASP A 955 34.35 20.87 13.48
CA ASP A 955 34.52 19.77 12.50
C ASP A 955 33.22 19.19 11.90
N ALA A 956 32.03 19.68 12.26
CA ALA A 956 30.79 19.36 11.55
C ALA A 956 30.70 20.07 10.19
N VAL A 957 30.03 19.46 9.20
CA VAL A 957 29.93 19.98 7.83
C VAL A 957 28.48 20.23 7.44
N LEU A 958 28.16 21.48 7.09
CA LEU A 958 26.91 21.84 6.43
C LEU A 958 27.18 22.10 4.95
N SER A 959 26.63 21.24 4.09
CA SER A 959 26.89 21.20 2.65
C SER A 959 25.67 21.68 1.84
N PHE A 960 25.90 22.56 0.88
CA PHE A 960 24.91 22.93 -0.14
C PHE A 960 25.45 22.55 -1.52
N VAL A 961 24.84 21.54 -2.13
CA VAL A 961 25.19 21.02 -3.46
C VAL A 961 24.21 21.58 -4.48
N PHE A 962 24.67 22.53 -5.29
CA PHE A 962 23.79 23.23 -6.23
C PHE A 962 23.49 22.37 -7.45
N ASP A 963 22.23 22.35 -7.86
CA ASP A 963 21.81 21.86 -9.18
C ASP A 963 22.05 22.92 -10.26
N THR A 964 21.48 22.72 -11.46
CA THR A 964 21.67 23.65 -12.58
C THR A 964 21.09 25.05 -12.37
N THR A 965 20.15 25.19 -11.43
CA THR A 965 19.33 26.37 -11.12
C THR A 965 19.64 26.99 -9.75
N GLY A 966 19.96 26.18 -8.74
CA GLY A 966 20.13 26.67 -7.38
C GLY A 966 20.27 25.55 -6.34
N VAL A 967 19.92 25.88 -5.11
CA VAL A 967 19.80 24.97 -3.98
C VAL A 967 18.67 25.46 -3.07
N SER A 968 18.03 24.56 -2.31
CA SER A 968 17.09 24.92 -1.26
C SER A 968 17.78 25.52 -0.03
N ALA A 969 17.05 26.37 0.70
CA ALA A 969 17.50 26.95 1.95
C ALA A 969 16.98 26.15 3.14
N ILE A 970 17.66 26.24 4.28
CA ILE A 970 17.12 25.83 5.58
C ILE A 970 16.25 26.97 6.11
N GLY A 971 15.01 26.68 6.47
CA GLY A 971 14.11 27.66 7.07
C GLY A 971 12.81 27.07 7.58
N GLU A 972 11.89 27.93 7.99
CA GLU A 972 10.54 27.52 8.39
C GLU A 972 9.67 27.26 7.16
N PHE A 973 8.93 26.16 7.18
CA PHE A 973 7.97 25.85 6.13
C PHE A 973 6.80 25.05 6.67
N ARG A 974 5.66 25.13 5.97
CA ARG A 974 4.50 24.31 6.30
C ARG A 974 4.72 22.90 5.77
N SER A 975 4.87 21.94 6.67
CA SER A 975 5.07 20.53 6.29
C SER A 975 3.80 19.87 5.77
N GLY A 976 2.63 20.31 6.23
CA GLY A 976 1.33 19.67 6.04
C GLY A 976 0.84 18.92 7.29
N TYR A 977 1.77 18.50 8.17
CA TYR A 977 1.48 17.73 9.39
C TYR A 977 0.58 18.47 10.39
N TYR A 978 0.75 19.79 10.52
CA TYR A 978 -0.07 20.66 11.38
C TYR A 978 -1.30 21.24 10.67
N GLY A 979 -1.66 20.68 9.51
CA GLY A 979 -2.79 21.13 8.72
C GLY A 979 -2.65 22.58 8.26
N SER A 980 -3.67 23.39 8.52
CA SER A 980 -3.83 24.73 7.92
C SER A 980 -3.10 25.89 8.52
N GLN A 981 -2.51 25.65 9.66
CA GLN A 981 -1.86 26.67 10.42
C GLN A 981 -0.54 27.00 9.72
N ALA A 982 -0.23 28.30 9.67
CA ALA A 982 1.13 28.70 9.34
C ALA A 982 2.05 28.17 10.44
N SER A 983 3.28 27.86 10.08
CA SER A 983 4.28 27.50 11.08
C SER A 983 4.40 28.61 12.12
N ASP A 984 4.39 28.22 13.39
CA ASP A 984 4.59 29.08 14.55
C ASP A 984 5.62 28.37 15.44
N VAL A 985 6.80 28.12 14.86
CA VAL A 985 7.97 27.56 15.52
C VAL A 985 8.94 28.70 15.82
N ALA A 986 9.63 28.64 16.95
CA ALA A 986 10.76 29.52 17.25
C ALA A 986 12.03 28.80 16.80
N SER A 987 12.42 29.02 15.54
CA SER A 987 13.55 28.33 14.92
C SER A 987 14.89 28.99 15.20
N GLY A 988 15.96 28.23 15.33
CA GLY A 988 17.27 28.84 15.48
C GLY A 988 18.44 27.94 15.14
N ALA A 989 19.56 28.57 14.79
CA ALA A 989 20.80 27.85 14.52
C ALA A 989 22.02 28.41 15.25
N ASN A 990 22.83 27.51 15.83
CA ASN A 990 24.16 27.80 16.33
C ASN A 990 25.21 27.21 15.37
N LEU A 991 25.95 28.08 14.67
CA LEU A 991 26.91 27.68 13.64
C LEU A 991 28.22 27.07 14.20
N GLY A 992 28.46 27.20 15.51
CA GLY A 992 29.30 26.28 16.28
C GLY A 992 30.79 26.13 15.95
N GLY A 993 31.34 26.89 15.00
CA GLY A 993 32.70 26.67 14.48
C GLY A 993 32.77 25.59 13.39
N GLY A 994 31.64 25.16 12.83
CA GLY A 994 31.61 24.16 11.77
C GLY A 994 32.11 24.68 10.41
N THR A 995 32.07 23.79 9.41
CA THR A 995 32.40 24.09 8.01
C THR A 995 31.14 24.34 7.20
N LEU A 996 31.12 25.44 6.43
CA LEU A 996 30.15 25.62 5.35
C LEU A 996 30.79 25.19 4.02
N ALA A 997 30.23 24.16 3.39
CA ALA A 997 30.66 23.64 2.11
C ALA A 997 29.65 23.98 1.00
N LEU A 998 30.13 24.50 -0.12
CA LEU A 998 29.33 24.87 -1.28
C LEU A 998 29.85 24.16 -2.53
N ASP A 999 29.06 23.27 -3.13
CA ASP A 999 29.39 22.72 -4.45
C ASP A 999 28.59 23.42 -5.56
N LEU A 1000 29.28 24.26 -6.34
CA LEU A 1000 28.71 25.03 -7.44
C LEU A 1000 28.96 24.38 -8.81
N SER A 1001 29.38 23.11 -8.84
CA SER A 1001 29.88 22.45 -10.05
C SER A 1001 28.81 22.27 -11.12
N ALA A 1002 27.55 22.00 -10.73
CA ALA A 1002 26.44 21.89 -11.69
C ALA A 1002 25.76 23.24 -11.99
N LEU A 1003 25.94 24.25 -11.15
CA LEU A 1003 25.29 25.56 -11.29
C LEU A 1003 25.69 26.28 -12.57
N THR A 1004 24.71 26.50 -13.45
CA THR A 1004 24.93 27.10 -14.77
C THR A 1004 24.98 28.63 -14.73
N ALA A 1005 24.39 29.24 -13.70
CA ALA A 1005 24.36 30.69 -13.54
C ALA A 1005 25.77 31.28 -13.28
N GLY A 1006 26.12 32.31 -14.06
CA GLY A 1006 27.40 33.03 -13.91
C GLY A 1006 27.40 34.07 -12.78
N THR A 1007 26.22 34.47 -12.32
CA THR A 1007 25.97 35.39 -11.19
C THR A 1007 24.63 35.03 -10.56
N GLY A 1008 24.43 35.28 -9.27
CA GLY A 1008 23.19 34.96 -8.57
C GLY A 1008 23.21 35.41 -7.11
N HIS A 1009 22.06 35.41 -6.47
CA HIS A 1009 21.88 35.64 -5.04
C HIS A 1009 21.03 34.49 -4.53
N TYR A 1010 21.48 33.81 -3.48
CA TYR A 1010 20.84 32.63 -2.92
C TYR A 1010 20.79 32.76 -1.40
N THR A 1011 19.62 32.57 -0.82
CA THR A 1011 19.48 32.33 0.62
C THR A 1011 19.89 30.89 0.90
N LEU A 1012 20.69 30.67 1.94
CA LEU A 1012 21.12 29.35 2.40
C LEU A 1012 20.45 28.98 3.72
N ILE A 1013 20.30 29.95 4.63
CA ILE A 1013 19.66 29.80 5.93
C ILE A 1013 18.84 31.06 6.19
N GLU A 1014 17.59 30.92 6.64
CA GLU A 1014 16.70 32.00 7.11
C GLU A 1014 15.86 31.47 8.28
N LEU A 1015 16.10 31.99 9.48
CA LEU A 1015 15.54 31.50 10.75
C LEU A 1015 15.17 32.67 11.67
N ASP A 1016 14.53 32.37 12.81
CA ASP A 1016 14.20 33.36 13.84
C ASP A 1016 15.42 33.85 14.62
N GLU A 1017 16.46 33.02 14.84
CA GLU A 1017 17.70 33.45 15.53
C GLU A 1017 18.94 32.68 15.03
N LEU A 1018 20.02 33.40 14.74
CA LEU A 1018 21.34 32.86 14.42
C LEU A 1018 22.40 33.25 15.46
N THR A 1019 23.24 32.29 15.84
CA THR A 1019 24.41 32.53 16.70
C THR A 1019 25.61 31.68 16.28
N GLY A 1020 26.79 31.96 16.86
CA GLY A 1020 28.03 31.27 16.50
C GLY A 1020 28.54 31.65 15.11
N ARG A 1021 29.64 31.02 14.63
CA ARG A 1021 30.27 31.32 13.33
C ARG A 1021 30.72 30.05 12.61
N PHE A 1022 30.91 30.12 11.29
CA PHE A 1022 31.68 29.11 10.56
C PHE A 1022 33.18 29.39 10.72
N ASP A 1023 33.98 28.36 10.99
CA ASP A 1023 35.45 28.49 11.04
C ASP A 1023 36.10 28.20 9.68
N GLU A 1024 35.46 27.37 8.84
CA GLU A 1024 35.92 27.06 7.49
C GLU A 1024 34.84 27.28 6.42
N LEU A 1025 35.28 27.75 5.26
CA LEU A 1025 34.48 27.86 4.05
C LEU A 1025 35.14 27.04 2.93
N SER A 1026 34.41 26.03 2.44
CA SER A 1026 34.83 25.21 1.31
C SER A 1026 33.95 25.53 0.10
N VAL A 1027 34.55 25.86 -1.04
CA VAL A 1027 33.79 26.15 -2.28
C VAL A 1027 34.37 25.38 -3.45
N THR A 1028 33.58 24.45 -3.98
CA THR A 1028 33.89 23.65 -5.17
C THR A 1028 33.13 24.20 -6.38
N GLY A 1029 33.66 23.99 -7.60
CA GLY A 1029 32.97 24.40 -8.83
C GLY A 1029 32.94 25.91 -9.11
N LEU A 1030 33.57 26.78 -8.31
CA LEU A 1030 33.46 28.25 -8.44
C LEU A 1030 33.89 28.79 -9.83
N GLY A 1031 34.96 28.23 -10.41
CA GLY A 1031 35.47 28.64 -11.72
C GLY A 1031 35.92 30.11 -11.75
N ASN A 1032 35.44 30.87 -12.75
CA ASN A 1032 35.74 32.31 -12.90
C ASN A 1032 34.72 33.21 -12.17
N ARG A 1033 33.97 32.67 -11.20
CA ARG A 1033 33.06 33.46 -10.36
C ARG A 1033 33.81 33.94 -9.12
N ASN A 1034 33.37 35.03 -8.50
CA ASN A 1034 33.67 35.32 -7.11
C ASN A 1034 32.42 34.99 -6.27
N ALA A 1035 32.63 34.56 -5.04
CA ALA A 1035 31.60 34.28 -4.07
C ALA A 1035 31.74 35.21 -2.86
N THR A 1036 30.64 35.78 -2.41
CA THR A 1036 30.53 36.47 -1.13
C THR A 1036 29.48 35.76 -0.29
N ILE A 1037 29.90 35.16 0.83
CA ILE A 1037 29.01 34.58 1.82
C ILE A 1037 28.76 35.67 2.86
N THR A 1038 27.50 36.01 3.11
CA THR A 1038 27.13 36.98 4.14
C THR A 1038 26.40 36.26 5.27
N VAL A 1039 26.90 36.37 6.49
CA VAL A 1039 26.19 35.99 7.72
C VAL A 1039 25.68 37.28 8.36
N ASP A 1040 24.36 37.45 8.38
CA ASP A 1040 23.70 38.65 8.89
C ASP A 1040 22.90 38.33 10.16
N TYR A 1041 23.53 38.50 11.32
CA TYR A 1041 22.91 38.29 12.65
C TYR A 1041 21.93 39.40 13.04
N LEU A 1042 21.61 40.37 12.16
CA LEU A 1042 20.57 41.36 12.44
C LEU A 1042 19.23 41.01 11.78
N ASN A 1043 19.25 40.10 10.82
CA ASN A 1043 18.08 39.61 10.11
C ASN A 1043 18.03 38.07 10.09
N ASP A 1044 19.00 37.43 10.75
CA ASP A 1044 19.09 35.99 10.93
C ASP A 1044 19.09 35.19 9.62
N VAL A 1045 19.88 35.70 8.66
CA VAL A 1045 20.04 35.11 7.31
C VAL A 1045 21.51 34.82 6.96
N VAL A 1046 21.75 33.68 6.32
CA VAL A 1046 22.99 33.37 5.59
C VAL A 1046 22.72 33.38 4.09
N THR A 1047 23.50 34.13 3.33
CA THR A 1047 23.33 34.27 1.87
C THR A 1047 24.63 34.03 1.10
N LEU A 1048 24.49 33.57 -0.14
CA LEU A 1048 25.55 33.47 -1.14
C LEU A 1048 25.27 34.43 -2.29
N ASP A 1049 26.18 35.36 -2.52
CA ASP A 1049 26.23 36.15 -3.75
C ASP A 1049 27.33 35.67 -4.68
N LEU A 1050 26.98 35.45 -5.95
CA LEU A 1050 27.89 35.10 -7.02
C LEU A 1050 28.02 36.24 -8.04
N TYR A 1051 29.25 36.58 -8.38
CA TYR A 1051 29.58 37.62 -9.36
C TYR A 1051 30.63 37.14 -10.35
N SER A 1052 30.72 37.77 -11.52
CA SER A 1052 31.84 37.53 -12.44
C SER A 1052 33.16 37.95 -11.79
N GLY A 1053 34.19 37.10 -11.85
CA GLY A 1053 35.39 37.28 -11.05
C GLY A 1053 36.61 36.44 -11.43
N THR A 1054 37.43 36.15 -10.43
CA THR A 1054 38.73 35.47 -10.57
C THR A 1054 38.83 34.21 -9.69
N GLY A 1055 37.72 33.73 -9.13
CA GLY A 1055 37.73 32.61 -8.17
C GLY A 1055 37.92 33.03 -6.72
N LYS A 1056 37.60 34.28 -6.35
CA LYS A 1056 37.77 34.79 -4.98
C LYS A 1056 36.55 34.41 -4.12
N VAL A 1057 36.78 33.92 -2.91
CA VAL A 1057 35.76 33.69 -1.87
C VAL A 1057 35.98 34.71 -0.75
N GLU A 1058 34.91 35.35 -0.29
CA GLU A 1058 34.91 36.28 0.86
C GLU A 1058 33.75 35.95 1.78
N GLN A 1059 33.98 36.08 3.09
CA GLN A 1059 32.92 36.09 4.10
C GLN A 1059 32.72 37.51 4.62
N THR A 1060 31.47 37.92 4.74
CA THR A 1060 31.07 39.20 5.36
C THR A 1060 30.15 38.90 6.54
N VAL A 1061 30.40 39.59 7.66
CA VAL A 1061 29.57 39.48 8.86
C VAL A 1061 28.88 40.82 9.13
N ILE A 1062 27.58 40.78 9.39
CA ILE A 1062 26.75 41.91 9.81
C ILE A 1062 26.14 41.56 11.18
N GLY A 1063 26.17 42.48 12.14
CA GLY A 1063 25.71 42.20 13.50
C GLY A 1063 26.80 41.61 14.42
N ASN A 1064 26.39 40.86 15.44
CA ASN A 1064 27.28 40.26 16.43
C ASN A 1064 26.79 38.84 16.77
N ASP A 1065 27.71 37.88 16.80
CA ASP A 1065 27.48 36.44 16.96
C ASP A 1065 27.16 36.01 18.41
N VAL A 1066 27.17 36.94 19.37
CA VAL A 1066 27.01 36.68 20.82
C VAL A 1066 25.96 37.57 21.49
N GLN A 1067 24.98 38.08 20.74
CA GLN A 1067 23.89 38.89 21.29
C GLN A 1067 22.54 38.35 20.85
N ASP A 1068 21.64 38.18 21.82
CA ASP A 1068 20.20 38.02 21.62
C ASP A 1068 19.66 39.29 20.96
N VAL A 1069 19.44 39.24 19.64
CA VAL A 1069 18.98 40.39 18.85
C VAL A 1069 17.46 40.51 18.89
N ASP A 1070 16.75 39.37 18.95
CA ASP A 1070 15.29 39.32 18.86
C ASP A 1070 14.56 39.36 20.21
N GLY A 1071 15.29 39.14 21.30
CA GLY A 1071 14.78 39.22 22.67
C GLY A 1071 14.01 37.98 23.10
N ASN A 1072 14.11 36.86 22.35
CA ASN A 1072 13.53 35.57 22.72
C ASN A 1072 14.50 34.80 23.62
N THR A 1073 14.52 35.16 24.91
CA THR A 1073 15.44 34.58 25.89
C THR A 1073 15.37 33.06 25.99
N ALA A 1074 14.20 32.44 25.74
CA ALA A 1074 14.05 30.99 25.79
C ALA A 1074 14.77 30.30 24.62
N LEU A 1075 14.60 30.81 23.39
CA LEU A 1075 15.30 30.33 22.20
C LEU A 1075 16.82 30.55 22.35
N TRP A 1076 17.23 31.75 22.76
CA TRP A 1076 18.63 32.08 22.98
C TRP A 1076 19.30 31.17 24.04
N ASP A 1077 18.64 30.96 25.17
CA ASP A 1077 19.13 30.07 26.23
C ASP A 1077 19.23 28.61 25.75
N ALA A 1078 18.38 28.18 24.82
CA ALA A 1078 18.43 26.82 24.27
C ALA A 1078 19.54 26.65 23.21
N LEU A 1079 19.78 27.68 22.38
CA LEU A 1079 20.87 27.72 21.40
C LEU A 1079 22.26 27.77 22.05
N THR A 1080 22.37 28.44 23.20
CA THR A 1080 23.64 28.70 23.88
C THR A 1080 23.83 27.90 25.16
N GLY A 1081 22.78 27.24 25.66
CA GLY A 1081 22.82 26.39 26.83
C GLY A 1081 23.55 25.07 26.53
N GLN A 1082 24.68 24.85 27.20
CA GLN A 1082 25.54 23.66 27.07
C GLN A 1082 26.36 23.54 25.76
N PHE A 1083 26.03 24.31 24.72
CA PHE A 1083 26.84 24.49 23.51
C PHE A 1083 27.72 25.75 23.61
N GLY A 1084 28.98 25.66 23.17
CA GLY A 1084 29.95 26.74 23.33
C GLY A 1084 29.54 28.02 22.59
N ILE A 1085 29.47 29.15 23.29
CA ILE A 1085 29.54 30.47 22.66
C ILE A 1085 31.04 30.75 22.45
N TYR A 1086 31.51 30.74 21.21
CA TYR A 1086 32.93 30.97 20.89
C TYR A 1086 33.30 32.44 21.11
N LEU A 1087 33.61 32.78 22.36
CA LEU A 1087 34.18 34.08 22.73
C LEU A 1087 35.66 34.11 22.34
N ASP A 1088 36.00 34.76 21.22
CA ASP A 1088 37.38 35.20 21.04
C ASP A 1088 37.64 36.49 21.84
N ASP A 1089 38.71 36.44 22.64
CA ASP A 1089 39.36 37.58 23.30
C ASP A 1089 39.58 38.73 22.29
N VAL A 1090 38.69 39.73 22.33
CA VAL A 1090 38.95 41.01 21.65
C VAL A 1090 40.15 41.68 22.33
N ALA A 1091 41.31 41.63 21.66
CA ALA A 1091 42.48 42.46 21.95
C ALA A 1091 42.64 43.61 20.95
#